data_AF-A0A024UFH1-F1
#
_entry.id   AF-A0A024UFH1-F1
#
_cell.length_a   1.000
_cell.length_b   1.000
_cell.length_c   1.000
_cell.angle_alpha   90.00
_cell.angle_beta   90.00
_cell.angle_gamma   90.00
#
_symmetry.space_group_name_H-M   'P 1'
#
loop_
_entity.id
_entity.type
_entity.pdbx_description
1 polymer ?
#
loop_
_entity_poly.entity_id
_entity_poly.type
_entity_poly.pdbx_seq_one_letter_code
_entity_poly.pdbx_strand_id
1 'polypeptide(L)'
;MENDYDPSMNDGNGAPEQEPSSYSWKRSDGTVRAQTNEDADEANDVEEVASNADVPIVSMVDELPLFADEANKKLHAQIRANEKRMHIVKQEIAEAVGRYTIMDEHLKNVKQELTNTQSLQNSKLKEISTEEHLRQVSDREAGRVKQELKRLEVEYNEVENKLNAIQNFLFKGNEDMDNFKMQMNWNQDEMEQWAMAAKQKEDDNLALEKYTRADDSRIKELTLEIEKLTKTLQTQKQLVENEATETQAKQIELDKTAEEFRSMHEERQKLVQQWQSTIDTMKRRDTEIAAAGETFAAKKLGLDEKKNDLSEHKHRLKLQEQDNNELQLKIAAKERLQSKLRADLMAANSRLQEFRDQVELLKNQLTSAVTQLNQQRSYNANKSSNLESMKEDLDVNRNRYKTTKKILDSCMTSTEDAETLAKNAEADLDAMERESKRFDKEIALLKDQMFRRSQALFTLRQSEAGLIAEISGGQAANRNLLAKIKLLDQSALRQQELVYNGEFQIQQMERKVSRASGERSADETKALKAEIDALQVEFDEALAQYTMLQTQCKKLSDERTAQERTKKALLKTREEITAKIAKHELENESATNSLRAILREKEELLVQADLQKLEVKRLKDLLNSRADEVFSLENREFQLKKSMDERKKEISVHREVQRAQVKAAEEERHKISVEYGEREMRVKKLQAKFETLCKTSPFGSADEDGQERSQAYFVIKAAQRREELQREGDELDDKIRVAEKEVRALTKTLQHLEGRNTEYRKSFHRADMVGEEAAKMNQLEDQVKAAEDTLFKRKKEMQRLQMEIESEHNRIQEMEIQHRHFKEHNENLTAAHTQVMKELDLEKEKVNKVTKRMDKLVRDYRSKRDVASVTIEEVALDAHTAKEINNGLLYTLGQLAHEFPELSDVLQTSVKALNLHIPALPPGSTSTRSGSTKSSGATDSRPTSARSDRSDISAKSTGSSGRGAHVRRAAPMSKVQMSL
;
A
#
# COMPACT_ATOMS: atom_id res chain seq x y z
N MET A 1 29.47 -19.70 64.93
CA MET A 1 29.58 -18.25 64.75
C MET A 1 28.37 -17.80 63.95
N GLU A 2 27.15 -18.05 64.44
CA GLU A 2 26.52 -17.57 65.71
C GLU A 2 25.94 -16.17 65.53
N ASN A 3 24.79 -15.79 66.10
CA ASN A 3 23.67 -16.50 66.74
C ASN A 3 22.56 -15.42 66.82
N ASP A 4 21.29 -15.64 66.47
CA ASP A 4 20.17 -16.16 67.29
C ASP A 4 18.89 -15.56 66.66
N TYR A 5 17.65 -15.98 66.95
CA TYR A 5 17.07 -17.31 67.13
C TYR A 5 15.55 -17.16 66.89
N ASP A 6 14.89 -18.24 66.46
CA ASP A 6 13.43 -18.37 66.26
C ASP A 6 12.80 -18.77 67.65
N PRO A 7 11.72 -19.57 67.87
CA PRO A 7 10.71 -20.12 66.95
C PRO A 7 9.24 -20.20 67.43
N SER A 8 8.38 -20.44 66.42
CA SER A 8 7.23 -21.37 66.36
C SER A 8 5.98 -21.25 67.27
N MET A 9 4.82 -21.52 66.64
CA MET A 9 4.00 -22.75 66.79
C MET A 9 3.06 -22.83 65.55
N ASN A 10 3.17 -23.82 64.63
CA ASN A 10 2.77 -25.25 64.68
C ASN A 10 1.29 -25.49 64.24
N ASP A 11 0.82 -26.49 63.48
CA ASP A 11 1.24 -27.85 62.98
C ASP A 11 0.52 -28.06 61.58
N GLY A 12 1.00 -28.79 60.55
CA GLY A 12 2.26 -29.51 60.41
C GLY A 12 2.46 -30.63 59.31
N ASN A 13 1.65 -30.82 58.24
CA ASN A 13 1.90 -31.82 57.13
C ASN A 13 0.90 -31.92 55.92
N GLY A 14 1.42 -31.89 54.66
CA GLY A 14 0.90 -32.75 53.56
C GLY A 14 1.04 -32.26 52.09
N ALA A 15 1.35 -33.19 51.18
CA ALA A 15 1.50 -33.04 49.71
C ALA A 15 0.83 -34.28 48.99
N PRO A 16 0.85 -34.50 47.65
CA PRO A 16 1.51 -33.75 46.56
C PRO A 16 0.68 -33.54 45.26
N GLU A 17 1.37 -33.03 44.22
CA GLU A 17 1.13 -33.18 42.76
C GLU A 17 -0.19 -32.71 42.07
N GLN A 18 -0.02 -31.87 41.04
CA GLN A 18 -0.97 -31.67 39.94
C GLN A 18 -0.23 -31.42 38.61
N GLU A 19 -0.69 -32.06 37.53
CA GLU A 19 -0.50 -31.64 36.14
C GLU A 19 -1.81 -31.93 35.36
N PRO A 20 -2.05 -31.37 34.16
CA PRO A 20 -2.91 -30.19 34.11
C PRO A 20 -4.27 -30.40 33.42
N SER A 21 -5.28 -29.63 33.84
CA SER A 21 -6.61 -29.61 33.22
C SER A 21 -6.76 -28.47 32.20
N SER A 22 -7.50 -28.72 31.13
CA SER A 22 -7.68 -27.80 30.00
C SER A 22 -8.90 -26.87 30.14
N TYR A 23 -8.80 -25.69 29.54
CA TYR A 23 -9.77 -24.60 29.74
C TYR A 23 -11.10 -24.80 28.98
N SER A 24 -12.20 -24.42 29.63
CA SER A 24 -13.53 -24.21 29.04
C SER A 24 -14.12 -22.94 29.61
N TRP A 25 -14.59 -22.01 28.77
CA TRP A 25 -15.25 -20.78 29.20
C TRP A 25 -16.41 -20.38 28.29
N LYS A 26 -17.61 -20.34 28.87
CA LYS A 26 -18.55 -19.25 28.61
C LYS A 26 -18.36 -18.20 29.70
N ARG A 27 -18.54 -16.92 29.37
CA ARG A 27 -18.71 -15.87 30.39
C ARG A 27 -20.18 -15.67 30.71
N SER A 28 -20.44 -15.40 31.98
CA SER A 28 -21.66 -14.77 32.47
C SER A 28 -21.26 -13.88 33.64
N ASP A 29 -20.96 -12.61 33.37
CA ASP A 29 -21.31 -11.58 34.35
C ASP A 29 -22.81 -11.28 34.20
N GLY A 30 -23.42 -10.79 35.27
CA GLY A 30 -24.86 -10.58 35.31
C GLY A 30 -25.23 -9.62 36.42
N THR A 31 -25.65 -8.42 36.04
CA THR A 31 -26.20 -7.43 36.97
C THR A 31 -27.21 -6.54 36.26
N VAL A 32 -28.50 -6.72 36.56
CA VAL A 32 -29.60 -5.78 36.29
C VAL A 32 -30.51 -5.79 37.52
N ARG A 33 -31.08 -4.64 37.90
CA ARG A 33 -31.89 -4.46 39.11
C ARG A 33 -33.04 -3.48 38.85
N ALA A 34 -34.18 -3.70 39.52
CA ALA A 34 -35.44 -2.94 39.47
C ALA A 34 -36.23 -3.13 38.15
N GLN A 35 -37.44 -3.70 38.15
CA GLN A 35 -38.74 -3.21 38.70
C GLN A 35 -39.36 -2.11 37.80
N THR A 36 -40.38 -2.41 36.97
CA THR A 36 -41.84 -2.52 37.27
C THR A 36 -42.43 -1.21 37.79
N ASN A 37 -43.55 -0.66 37.28
CA ASN A 37 -44.55 -1.12 36.30
C ASN A 37 -45.30 0.11 35.74
N GLU A 38 -45.92 0.01 34.56
CA GLU A 38 -47.18 0.72 34.23
C GLU A 38 -47.84 0.07 33.00
N ASP A 39 -49.15 0.30 32.81
CA ASP A 39 -50.06 -0.57 32.04
C ASP A 39 -50.47 -0.02 30.65
N ALA A 40 -51.15 -0.87 29.86
CA ALA A 40 -52.39 -0.58 29.09
C ALA A 40 -52.47 -1.14 27.64
N ASP A 41 -53.57 -1.86 27.42
CA ASP A 41 -54.50 -1.83 26.27
C ASP A 41 -54.13 -2.35 24.86
N GLU A 42 -54.50 -3.63 24.66
CA GLU A 42 -55.48 -4.15 23.67
C GLU A 42 -55.24 -4.22 22.13
N ALA A 43 -55.86 -5.29 21.60
CA ALA A 43 -56.47 -5.47 20.27
C ALA A 43 -55.63 -5.91 19.04
N ASN A 44 -55.77 -7.21 18.72
CA ASN A 44 -56.27 -7.78 17.44
C ASN A 44 -55.50 -7.50 16.11
N ASP A 45 -55.47 -8.38 15.09
CA ASP A 45 -56.11 -9.69 14.88
C ASP A 45 -55.42 -10.49 13.74
N VAL A 46 -56.00 -11.65 13.36
CA VAL A 46 -55.86 -12.39 12.07
C VAL A 46 -54.74 -13.44 11.92
N GLU A 47 -55.10 -14.67 12.27
CA GLU A 47 -54.96 -15.93 11.50
C GLU A 47 -53.64 -16.30 10.79
N GLU A 48 -52.93 -17.29 11.35
CA GLU A 48 -51.99 -18.15 10.62
C GLU A 48 -52.70 -19.43 10.14
N VAL A 49 -53.08 -19.48 8.85
CA VAL A 49 -53.90 -20.58 8.28
C VAL A 49 -53.03 -21.80 7.92
N ALA A 50 -53.19 -22.88 8.70
CA ALA A 50 -52.50 -24.15 8.46
C ALA A 50 -53.01 -24.87 7.20
N SER A 51 -52.14 -25.09 6.21
CA SER A 51 -52.48 -25.75 4.94
C SER A 51 -52.41 -27.27 5.03
N ASN A 52 -53.56 -27.88 5.36
CA ASN A 52 -54.03 -29.24 5.06
C ASN A 52 -53.01 -30.38 4.82
N ALA A 53 -53.12 -31.38 5.70
CA ALA A 53 -52.54 -32.71 5.64
C ALA A 53 -52.62 -33.44 4.27
N ASP A 54 -51.64 -34.31 4.03
CA ASP A 54 -51.70 -35.39 3.04
C ASP A 54 -53.02 -36.16 3.12
N VAL A 55 -53.78 -36.18 2.02
CA VAL A 55 -54.93 -37.08 1.86
C VAL A 55 -54.40 -38.44 1.41
N PRO A 56 -54.51 -39.52 2.22
CA PRO A 56 -53.99 -40.82 1.80
C PRO A 56 -54.79 -41.34 0.61
N ILE A 57 -54.13 -41.49 -0.54
CA ILE A 57 -54.70 -42.23 -1.67
C ILE A 57 -54.65 -43.72 -1.31
N VAL A 58 -55.73 -44.18 -0.66
CA VAL A 58 -55.95 -45.60 -0.34
C VAL A 58 -56.31 -46.34 -1.62
N SER A 59 -55.30 -46.53 -2.47
CA SER A 59 -55.32 -47.59 -3.47
C SER A 59 -55.51 -48.90 -2.69
N MET A 60 -56.72 -49.48 -2.74
CA MET A 60 -57.11 -50.71 -2.01
C MET A 60 -56.47 -51.97 -2.61
N VAL A 61 -55.14 -51.93 -2.75
CA VAL A 61 -54.47 -52.48 -3.92
C VAL A 61 -53.32 -53.44 -3.56
N ASP A 62 -53.16 -53.85 -2.29
CA ASP A 62 -51.81 -54.29 -1.84
C ASP A 62 -51.59 -55.18 -0.56
N GLU A 63 -52.62 -55.73 0.13
CA GLU A 63 -52.55 -56.72 1.28
C GLU A 63 -52.66 -58.27 1.00
N LEU A 64 -51.61 -59.03 0.64
CA LEU A 64 -51.66 -60.31 -0.16
C LEU A 64 -52.51 -61.54 0.34
N PRO A 65 -53.29 -62.27 -0.52
CA PRO A 65 -54.37 -63.20 -0.14
C PRO A 65 -53.98 -64.53 0.53
N LEU A 66 -54.85 -65.01 1.42
CA LEU A 66 -54.59 -66.08 2.38
C LEU A 66 -54.22 -67.43 1.75
N PHE A 67 -54.71 -67.71 0.54
CA PHE A 67 -54.48 -68.97 -0.17
C PHE A 67 -53.09 -69.07 -0.84
N ALA A 68 -52.33 -67.97 -0.91
CA ALA A 68 -51.02 -67.99 -1.57
C ALA A 68 -50.03 -68.88 -0.80
N ASP A 69 -49.28 -69.70 -1.54
CA ASP A 69 -48.31 -70.65 -1.00
C ASP A 69 -47.23 -69.94 -0.18
N GLU A 70 -46.56 -70.67 0.72
CA GLU A 70 -45.49 -70.08 1.54
C GLU A 70 -44.35 -69.52 0.67
N ALA A 71 -44.05 -70.16 -0.47
CA ALA A 71 -43.11 -69.65 -1.47
C ALA A 71 -43.58 -68.32 -2.10
N ASN A 72 -44.87 -68.19 -2.42
CA ASN A 72 -45.45 -66.99 -3.04
C ASN A 72 -45.60 -65.84 -2.03
N LYS A 73 -45.94 -66.14 -0.77
CA LYS A 73 -45.89 -65.19 0.35
C LYS A 73 -44.46 -64.72 0.64
N LYS A 74 -43.48 -65.62 0.65
CA LYS A 74 -42.05 -65.26 0.79
C LYS A 74 -41.58 -64.39 -0.37
N LEU A 75 -41.89 -64.77 -1.61
CA LEU A 75 -41.51 -64.02 -2.82
C LEU A 75 -42.15 -62.62 -2.83
N HIS A 76 -43.43 -62.49 -2.48
CA HIS A 76 -44.07 -61.19 -2.40
C HIS A 76 -43.59 -60.35 -1.21
N ALA A 77 -43.37 -60.95 -0.03
CA ALA A 77 -42.76 -60.25 1.09
C ALA A 77 -41.35 -59.76 0.72
N GLN A 78 -40.58 -60.53 -0.04
CA GLN A 78 -39.31 -60.10 -0.63
C GLN A 78 -39.50 -58.98 -1.65
N ILE A 79 -40.48 -59.06 -2.56
CA ILE A 79 -40.78 -57.99 -3.53
C ILE A 79 -41.17 -56.71 -2.80
N ARG A 80 -42.14 -56.72 -1.88
CA ARG A 80 -42.56 -55.54 -1.10
C ARG A 80 -41.47 -55.01 -0.19
N ALA A 81 -40.65 -55.89 0.41
CA ALA A 81 -39.46 -55.47 1.14
C ALA A 81 -38.45 -54.80 0.20
N ASN A 82 -38.24 -55.32 -1.01
CA ASN A 82 -37.33 -54.74 -2.00
C ASN A 82 -37.90 -53.46 -2.66
N GLU A 83 -39.22 -53.33 -2.81
CA GLU A 83 -39.90 -52.14 -3.32
C GLU A 83 -39.94 -51.03 -2.29
N LYS A 84 -40.33 -51.33 -1.05
CA LYS A 84 -40.23 -50.38 0.07
C LYS A 84 -38.77 -50.03 0.34
N ARG A 85 -37.85 -51.00 0.32
CA ARG A 85 -36.41 -50.72 0.41
C ARG A 85 -35.90 -49.94 -0.79
N MET A 86 -36.40 -50.15 -2.01
CA MET A 86 -36.04 -49.32 -3.17
C MET A 86 -36.60 -47.91 -3.01
N HIS A 87 -37.83 -47.73 -2.52
CA HIS A 87 -38.44 -46.41 -2.36
C HIS A 87 -37.80 -45.64 -1.20
N ILE A 88 -37.58 -46.31 -0.07
CA ILE A 88 -36.81 -45.80 1.08
C ILE A 88 -35.39 -45.49 0.63
N VAL A 89 -34.65 -46.40 0.00
CA VAL A 89 -33.29 -46.12 -0.50
C VAL A 89 -33.29 -45.02 -1.57
N LYS A 90 -34.34 -44.88 -2.41
CA LYS A 90 -34.47 -43.72 -3.32
C LYS A 90 -34.72 -42.41 -2.57
N GLN A 91 -35.52 -42.43 -1.51
CA GLN A 91 -35.78 -41.27 -0.67
C GLN A 91 -34.54 -40.92 0.18
N GLU A 92 -33.94 -41.89 0.87
CA GLU A 92 -32.66 -41.78 1.56
C GLU A 92 -31.55 -41.30 0.60
N ILE A 93 -31.50 -41.76 -0.66
CA ILE A 93 -30.57 -41.22 -1.67
C ILE A 93 -30.95 -39.80 -2.06
N ALA A 94 -32.22 -39.47 -2.29
CA ALA A 94 -32.63 -38.10 -2.63
C ALA A 94 -32.34 -37.12 -1.47
N GLU A 95 -32.61 -37.52 -0.23
CA GLU A 95 -32.31 -36.79 0.99
C GLU A 95 -30.81 -36.78 1.31
N ALA A 96 -30.05 -37.84 1.00
CA ALA A 96 -28.60 -37.88 1.18
C ALA A 96 -27.88 -37.09 0.10
N VAL A 97 -28.40 -37.05 -1.13
CA VAL A 97 -27.93 -36.16 -2.21
C VAL A 97 -28.29 -34.71 -1.87
N GLY A 98 -29.51 -34.44 -1.42
CA GLY A 98 -29.93 -33.10 -0.97
C GLY A 98 -29.11 -32.61 0.23
N ARG A 99 -28.96 -33.45 1.27
CA ARG A 99 -28.04 -33.19 2.39
C ARG A 99 -26.60 -33.05 1.91
N TYR A 100 -26.12 -33.87 0.99
CA TYR A 100 -24.76 -33.76 0.44
C TYR A 100 -24.55 -32.46 -0.34
N THR A 101 -25.52 -31.99 -1.13
CA THR A 101 -25.43 -30.68 -1.80
C THR A 101 -25.43 -29.53 -0.81
N ILE A 102 -26.31 -29.56 0.21
CA ILE A 102 -26.33 -28.57 1.29
C ILE A 102 -25.03 -28.62 2.10
N MET A 103 -24.49 -29.82 2.37
CA MET A 103 -23.23 -30.01 3.09
C MET A 103 -22.01 -29.64 2.26
N ASP A 104 -22.01 -29.80 0.94
CA ASP A 104 -20.93 -29.36 0.04
C ASP A 104 -20.96 -27.83 -0.17
N GLU A 105 -22.13 -27.21 -0.23
CA GLU A 105 -22.28 -25.75 -0.18
C GLU A 105 -21.87 -25.18 1.20
N HIS A 106 -22.33 -25.78 2.29
CA HIS A 106 -21.89 -25.44 3.64
C HIS A 106 -20.38 -25.66 3.82
N LEU A 107 -19.79 -26.72 3.22
CA LEU A 107 -18.36 -27.00 3.28
C LEU A 107 -17.53 -26.07 2.39
N LYS A 108 -18.09 -25.53 1.29
CA LYS A 108 -17.48 -24.39 0.57
C LYS A 108 -17.49 -23.14 1.43
N ASN A 109 -18.62 -22.82 2.06
CA ASN A 109 -18.75 -21.66 2.94
C ASN A 109 -17.82 -21.78 4.16
N VAL A 110 -17.74 -22.95 4.81
CA VAL A 110 -16.81 -23.23 5.91
C VAL A 110 -15.36 -23.21 5.44
N LYS A 111 -15.03 -23.63 4.22
CA LYS A 111 -13.68 -23.43 3.65
C LYS A 111 -13.36 -21.95 3.39
N GLN A 112 -14.34 -21.17 2.94
CA GLN A 112 -14.19 -19.73 2.76
C GLN A 112 -14.00 -19.04 4.11
N GLU A 113 -14.82 -19.34 5.11
CA GLU A 113 -14.66 -18.79 6.47
C GLU A 113 -13.41 -19.29 7.19
N LEU A 114 -12.96 -20.53 6.95
CA LEU A 114 -11.65 -20.99 7.40
C LEU A 114 -10.52 -20.18 6.73
N THR A 115 -10.64 -19.85 5.45
CA THR A 115 -9.67 -19.02 4.73
C THR A 115 -9.69 -17.57 5.24
N ASN A 116 -10.88 -17.00 5.51
CA ASN A 116 -11.05 -15.69 6.11
C ASN A 116 -10.44 -15.66 7.52
N THR A 117 -10.75 -16.66 8.34
CA THR A 117 -10.24 -16.83 9.72
C THR A 117 -8.73 -17.04 9.72
N GLN A 118 -8.18 -17.81 8.79
CA GLN A 118 -6.74 -18.00 8.65
C GLN A 118 -6.05 -16.70 8.17
N SER A 119 -6.69 -15.91 7.30
CA SER A 119 -6.19 -14.58 6.89
C SER A 119 -6.19 -13.58 8.06
N LEU A 120 -7.26 -13.59 8.86
CA LEU A 120 -7.39 -12.79 10.08
C LEU A 120 -6.37 -13.24 11.15
N GLN A 121 -6.19 -14.55 11.34
CA GLN A 121 -5.18 -15.12 12.23
C GLN A 121 -3.76 -14.76 11.79
N ASN A 122 -3.44 -14.88 10.50
CA ASN A 122 -2.15 -14.46 9.95
C ASN A 122 -1.92 -12.94 10.08
N SER A 123 -2.98 -12.13 10.06
CA SER A 123 -2.90 -10.69 10.31
C SER A 123 -2.67 -10.42 11.79
N LYS A 124 -3.41 -11.08 12.69
CA LYS A 124 -3.20 -10.99 14.14
C LYS A 124 -1.84 -11.53 14.60
N LEU A 125 -1.30 -12.56 13.96
CA LEU A 125 0.06 -13.04 14.23
C LEU A 125 1.13 -12.01 13.79
N LYS A 126 0.88 -11.27 12.71
CA LYS A 126 1.74 -10.13 12.33
C LYS A 126 1.63 -8.99 13.33
N GLU A 127 0.42 -8.61 13.72
CA GLU A 127 0.17 -7.60 14.76
C GLU A 127 0.88 -7.97 16.07
N ILE A 128 0.69 -9.20 16.57
CA ILE A 128 1.39 -9.74 17.75
C ILE A 128 2.92 -9.67 17.55
N SER A 129 3.46 -10.06 16.41
CA SER A 129 4.91 -9.96 16.16
C SER A 129 5.43 -8.50 16.16
N THR A 130 4.59 -7.54 15.75
CA THR A 130 4.92 -6.11 15.84
C THR A 130 4.77 -5.57 17.26
N GLU A 131 3.78 -6.03 18.03
CA GLU A 131 3.62 -5.69 19.45
C GLU A 131 4.76 -6.27 20.29
N GLU A 132 5.19 -7.52 20.03
CA GLU A 132 6.37 -8.14 20.62
C GLU A 132 7.65 -7.37 20.27
N HIS A 133 7.81 -6.95 19.01
CA HIS A 133 8.95 -6.13 18.61
C HIS A 133 8.96 -4.77 19.33
N LEU A 134 7.83 -4.06 19.35
CA LEU A 134 7.68 -2.78 20.05
C LEU A 134 7.91 -2.92 21.55
N ARG A 135 7.36 -3.98 22.16
CA ARG A 135 7.64 -4.33 23.56
C ARG A 135 9.13 -4.58 23.78
N GLN A 136 9.80 -5.37 22.94
CA GLN A 136 11.25 -5.61 23.09
C GLN A 136 12.08 -4.33 22.90
N VAL A 137 11.64 -3.36 22.10
CA VAL A 137 12.27 -2.03 22.03
C VAL A 137 12.06 -1.28 23.35
N SER A 138 10.83 -1.22 23.86
CA SER A 138 10.50 -0.61 25.16
C SER A 138 11.24 -1.26 26.34
N ASP A 139 11.35 -2.59 26.38
CA ASP A 139 12.08 -3.34 27.40
C ASP A 139 13.61 -3.05 27.31
N ARG A 140 14.16 -2.83 26.11
CA ARG A 140 15.57 -2.41 25.92
C ARG A 140 15.80 -0.95 26.32
N GLU A 141 14.87 -0.05 26.00
CA GLU A 141 14.94 1.36 26.42
C GLU A 141 14.81 1.50 27.93
N ALA A 142 13.84 0.82 28.55
CA ALA A 142 13.72 0.71 30.00
C ALA A 142 14.96 0.06 30.64
N GLY A 143 15.60 -0.90 29.95
CA GLY A 143 16.90 -1.46 30.32
C GLY A 143 18.02 -0.42 30.33
N ARG A 144 18.14 0.38 29.27
CA ARG A 144 19.12 1.50 29.19
C ARG A 144 18.86 2.53 30.28
N VAL A 145 17.62 2.97 30.47
CA VAL A 145 17.25 3.95 31.52
C VAL A 145 17.55 3.39 32.92
N LYS A 146 17.32 2.10 33.18
CA LYS A 146 17.73 1.46 34.46
C LYS A 146 19.25 1.40 34.64
N GLN A 147 20.03 1.25 33.58
CA GLN A 147 21.50 1.30 33.66
C GLN A 147 22.01 2.74 33.89
N GLU A 148 21.40 3.73 33.22
CA GLU A 148 21.72 5.15 33.42
C GLU A 148 21.32 5.63 34.82
N LEU A 149 20.16 5.22 35.33
CA LEU A 149 19.74 5.51 36.71
C LEU A 149 20.70 4.89 37.73
N LYS A 150 21.14 3.64 37.55
CA LYS A 150 22.17 3.03 38.41
C LYS A 150 23.52 3.75 38.34
N ARG A 151 23.90 4.29 37.18
CA ARG A 151 25.13 5.08 37.06
C ARG A 151 25.01 6.40 37.83
N LEU A 152 23.88 7.09 37.67
CA LEU A 152 23.57 8.32 38.42
C LEU A 152 23.43 8.07 39.93
N GLU A 153 22.94 6.90 40.34
CA GLU A 153 22.87 6.47 41.75
C GLU A 153 24.28 6.25 42.34
N VAL A 154 25.21 5.67 41.59
CA VAL A 154 26.64 5.58 41.98
C VAL A 154 27.29 6.97 42.02
N GLU A 155 27.08 7.82 41.00
CA GLU A 155 27.57 9.19 40.96
C GLU A 155 27.03 10.03 42.15
N TYR A 156 25.75 9.88 42.50
CA TYR A 156 25.12 10.50 43.66
C TYR A 156 25.75 10.01 44.97
N ASN A 157 25.87 8.70 45.17
CA ASN A 157 26.50 8.11 46.35
C ASN A 157 27.97 8.55 46.50
N GLU A 158 28.70 8.71 45.39
CA GLU A 158 30.05 9.29 45.41
C GLU A 158 30.05 10.75 45.87
N VAL A 159 29.09 11.58 45.43
CA VAL A 159 28.96 12.98 45.85
C VAL A 159 28.55 13.09 47.32
N GLU A 160 27.64 12.24 47.80
CA GLU A 160 27.26 12.17 49.21
C GLU A 160 28.44 11.74 50.10
N ASN A 161 29.23 10.74 49.69
CA ASN A 161 30.45 10.36 50.39
C ASN A 161 31.50 11.49 50.41
N LYS A 162 31.66 12.24 49.32
CA LYS A 162 32.53 13.43 49.26
C LYS A 162 32.03 14.54 50.18
N LEU A 163 30.72 14.78 50.25
CA LEU A 163 30.10 15.74 51.15
C LEU A 163 30.30 15.34 52.62
N ASN A 164 30.06 14.07 52.98
CA ASN A 164 30.26 13.54 54.33
C ASN A 164 31.74 13.62 54.75
N ALA A 165 32.68 13.35 53.84
CA ALA A 165 34.10 13.55 54.10
C ALA A 165 34.44 15.03 54.39
N ILE A 166 33.92 15.96 53.58
CA ILE A 166 34.11 17.41 53.78
C ILE A 166 33.50 17.87 55.12
N GLN A 167 32.31 17.39 55.47
CA GLN A 167 31.67 17.69 56.77
C GLN A 167 32.51 17.17 57.94
N ASN A 168 33.06 15.96 57.85
CA ASN A 168 33.94 15.39 58.88
C ASN A 168 35.26 16.18 59.00
N PHE A 169 35.85 16.63 57.89
CA PHE A 169 37.03 17.51 57.92
C PHE A 169 36.71 18.88 58.52
N LEU A 170 35.53 19.45 58.25
CA LEU A 170 35.12 20.75 58.77
C LEU A 170 34.77 20.67 60.27
N PHE A 171 34.12 19.58 60.71
CA PHE A 171 33.90 19.29 62.13
C PHE A 171 35.24 19.17 62.87
N LYS A 172 36.16 18.34 62.37
CA LYS A 172 37.49 18.18 62.98
C LYS A 172 38.28 19.50 62.99
N GLY A 173 38.25 20.26 61.90
CA GLY A 173 38.89 21.58 61.83
C GLY A 173 38.32 22.57 62.86
N ASN A 174 37.03 22.44 63.22
CA ASN A 174 36.44 23.23 64.29
C ASN A 174 36.80 22.69 65.70
N GLU A 175 36.92 21.38 65.88
CA GLU A 175 37.43 20.76 67.10
C GLU A 175 38.88 21.19 67.37
N ASP A 176 39.75 21.12 66.36
CA ASP A 176 41.14 21.62 66.41
C ASP A 176 41.17 23.14 66.71
N MET A 177 40.27 23.92 66.10
CA MET A 177 40.11 25.37 66.38
C MET A 177 39.72 25.66 67.83
N ASP A 178 38.79 24.89 68.42
CA ASP A 178 38.35 25.07 69.80
C ASP A 178 39.40 24.57 70.81
N ASN A 179 40.16 23.52 70.46
CA ASN A 179 41.36 23.09 71.19
C ASN A 179 42.42 24.21 71.21
N PHE A 180 42.68 24.88 70.09
CA PHE A 180 43.60 26.03 70.06
C PHE A 180 43.10 27.23 70.87
N LYS A 181 41.78 27.50 70.93
CA LYS A 181 41.23 28.53 71.82
C LYS A 181 41.44 28.19 73.30
N MET A 182 41.19 26.95 73.70
CA MET A 182 41.42 26.49 75.07
C MET A 182 42.91 26.59 75.45
N GLN A 183 43.80 26.15 74.57
CA GLN A 183 45.24 26.27 74.78
C GLN A 183 45.70 27.73 74.81
N MET A 184 45.12 28.61 73.99
CA MET A 184 45.42 30.05 74.00
C MET A 184 44.97 30.71 75.31
N ASN A 185 43.83 30.32 75.90
CA ASN A 185 43.43 30.81 77.22
C ASN A 185 44.38 30.32 78.31
N TRP A 186 44.74 29.03 78.30
CA TRP A 186 45.65 28.48 79.31
C TRP A 186 47.06 29.11 79.21
N ASN A 187 47.56 29.34 78.00
CA ASN A 187 48.81 30.06 77.76
C ASN A 187 48.73 31.53 78.21
N GLN A 188 47.55 32.18 78.15
CA GLN A 188 47.32 33.53 78.67
C GLN A 188 47.35 33.54 80.21
N ASP A 189 46.65 32.60 80.86
CA ASP A 189 46.64 32.45 82.32
C ASP A 189 48.05 32.15 82.86
N GLU A 190 48.85 31.35 82.16
CA GLU A 190 50.26 31.11 82.47
C GLU A 190 51.13 32.35 82.20
N MET A 191 50.93 33.06 81.09
CA MET A 191 51.67 34.28 80.76
C MET A 191 51.47 35.38 81.81
N GLU A 192 50.26 35.54 82.36
CA GLU A 192 49.98 36.53 83.41
C GLU A 192 50.65 36.18 84.75
N GLN A 193 50.75 34.89 85.09
CA GLN A 193 51.51 34.41 86.25
C GLN A 193 53.01 34.65 86.06
N TRP A 194 53.58 34.33 84.89
CA TRP A 194 54.98 34.63 84.57
C TRP A 194 55.23 36.15 84.49
N ALA A 195 54.29 36.96 84.03
CA ALA A 195 54.44 38.42 83.96
C ALA A 195 54.56 39.05 85.37
N MET A 196 53.80 38.57 86.36
CA MET A 196 53.96 39.02 87.75
C MET A 196 55.31 38.61 88.36
N ALA A 197 55.78 37.38 88.09
CA ALA A 197 57.10 36.93 88.53
C ALA A 197 58.25 37.68 87.82
N ALA A 198 58.11 37.93 86.51
CA ALA A 198 59.08 38.64 85.69
C ALA A 198 59.22 40.11 86.10
N LYS A 199 58.11 40.81 86.35
CA LYS A 199 58.11 42.20 86.83
C LYS A 199 58.91 42.35 88.14
N GLN A 200 58.82 41.38 89.04
CA GLN A 200 59.56 41.34 90.30
C GLN A 200 61.07 41.00 90.15
N LYS A 201 61.52 40.67 88.93
CA LYS A 201 62.93 40.56 88.52
C LYS A 201 63.36 41.68 87.57
N GLU A 202 62.42 42.31 86.87
CA GLU A 202 62.64 43.45 85.98
C GLU A 202 63.21 44.65 86.74
N ASP A 203 62.67 44.97 87.92
CA ASP A 203 63.14 46.07 88.77
C ASP A 203 64.61 45.89 89.22
N ASP A 204 65.06 44.68 89.55
CA ASP A 204 66.47 44.37 89.84
C ASP A 204 67.35 44.56 88.59
N ASN A 205 66.87 44.10 87.44
CA ASN A 205 67.66 44.05 86.20
C ASN A 205 67.80 45.45 85.54
N LEU A 206 66.80 46.33 85.74
CA LEU A 206 66.75 47.70 85.21
C LEU A 206 67.93 48.58 85.64
N ALA A 207 68.57 48.24 86.78
CA ALA A 207 69.77 48.91 87.27
C ALA A 207 71.04 48.53 86.48
N LEU A 208 71.16 47.25 86.06
CA LEU A 208 72.28 46.76 85.26
C LEU A 208 72.12 47.10 83.78
N GLU A 209 70.90 46.96 83.25
CA GLU A 209 70.64 47.13 81.81
C GLU A 209 70.86 48.56 81.30
N LYS A 210 70.87 49.57 82.18
CA LYS A 210 71.18 50.96 81.80
C LYS A 210 72.59 51.15 81.25
N TYR A 211 73.56 50.33 81.65
CA TYR A 211 74.93 50.43 81.14
C TYR A 211 75.14 49.59 79.88
N THR A 212 74.44 48.47 79.70
CA THR A 212 74.56 47.64 78.50
C THR A 212 73.75 48.20 77.32
N ARG A 213 72.57 48.78 77.56
CA ARG A 213 71.68 49.35 76.52
C ARG A 213 72.34 50.43 75.63
N ALA A 214 73.41 51.08 76.09
CA ALA A 214 74.16 52.05 75.29
C ALA A 214 74.81 51.37 74.06
N ASP A 215 75.68 50.39 74.28
CA ASP A 215 76.42 49.71 73.22
C ASP A 215 75.51 48.77 72.40
N ASP A 216 74.56 48.10 73.07
CA ASP A 216 73.62 47.16 72.44
C ASP A 216 72.70 47.84 71.42
N SER A 217 72.36 49.11 71.62
CA SER A 217 71.46 49.87 70.73
C SER A 217 71.97 49.91 69.29
N ARG A 218 73.27 50.17 69.12
CA ARG A 218 73.91 50.36 67.81
C ARG A 218 74.02 49.07 66.99
N ILE A 219 74.12 47.92 67.67
CA ILE A 219 74.15 46.60 67.05
C ILE A 219 72.73 46.20 66.64
N LYS A 220 71.73 46.46 67.51
CA LYS A 220 70.33 46.13 67.27
C LYS A 220 69.70 46.91 66.12
N GLU A 221 70.07 48.18 65.91
CA GLU A 221 69.64 48.96 64.73
C GLU A 221 69.93 48.24 63.41
N LEU A 222 71.20 47.89 63.16
CA LEU A 222 71.65 47.29 61.91
C LEU A 222 71.10 45.88 61.69
N THR A 223 70.98 45.08 62.75
CA THR A 223 70.40 43.73 62.67
C THR A 223 68.91 43.77 62.31
N LEU A 224 68.15 44.70 62.90
CA LEU A 224 66.71 44.84 62.70
C LEU A 224 66.38 45.41 61.32
N GLU A 225 67.26 46.23 60.73
CA GLU A 225 67.19 46.67 59.34
C GLU A 225 67.37 45.50 58.35
N ILE A 226 68.36 44.61 58.59
CA ILE A 226 68.57 43.40 57.78
C ILE A 226 67.37 42.44 57.88
N GLU A 227 66.81 42.24 59.07
CA GLU A 227 65.65 41.35 59.26
C GLU A 227 64.39 41.89 58.57
N LYS A 228 64.15 43.21 58.64
CA LYS A 228 63.09 43.88 57.88
C LYS A 228 63.25 43.68 56.37
N LEU A 229 64.43 43.96 55.83
CA LEU A 229 64.72 43.78 54.40
C LEU A 229 64.51 42.32 53.96
N THR A 230 64.90 41.36 54.79
CA THR A 230 64.70 39.92 54.54
C THR A 230 63.22 39.56 54.50
N LYS A 231 62.40 40.03 55.46
CA LYS A 231 60.94 39.79 55.47
C LYS A 231 60.23 40.47 54.30
N THR A 232 60.66 41.67 53.88
CA THR A 232 60.14 42.30 52.66
C THR A 232 60.52 41.53 51.40
N LEU A 233 61.73 40.97 51.33
CA LEU A 233 62.17 40.15 50.18
C LEU A 233 61.39 38.83 50.11
N GLN A 234 61.08 38.19 51.25
CA GLN A 234 60.30 36.95 51.27
C GLN A 234 58.83 37.18 50.91
N THR A 235 58.20 38.25 51.41
CA THR A 235 56.82 38.60 51.04
C THR A 235 56.70 39.03 49.58
N GLN A 236 57.67 39.78 49.04
CA GLN A 236 57.72 40.12 47.62
C GLN A 236 57.92 38.88 46.73
N LYS A 237 58.71 37.88 47.16
CA LYS A 237 58.81 36.59 46.46
C LYS A 237 57.47 35.85 46.42
N GLN A 238 56.76 35.76 47.55
CA GLN A 238 55.45 35.11 47.60
C GLN A 238 54.41 35.81 46.73
N LEU A 239 54.45 37.15 46.65
CA LEU A 239 53.60 37.90 45.72
C LEU A 239 53.94 37.59 44.25
N VAL A 240 55.23 37.55 43.88
CA VAL A 240 55.67 37.20 42.53
C VAL A 240 55.32 35.74 42.17
N GLU A 241 55.42 34.81 43.12
CA GLU A 241 55.01 33.41 42.92
C GLU A 241 53.50 33.27 42.75
N ASN A 242 52.69 33.97 43.56
CA ASN A 242 51.24 34.03 43.41
C ASN A 242 50.84 34.62 42.04
N GLU A 243 51.33 35.81 41.69
CA GLU A 243 51.10 36.48 40.40
C GLU A 243 51.52 35.59 39.21
N ALA A 244 52.63 34.84 39.34
CA ALA A 244 53.06 33.89 38.32
C ALA A 244 52.08 32.71 38.19
N THR A 245 51.58 32.14 39.29
CA THR A 245 50.57 31.08 39.23
C THR A 245 49.20 31.56 38.73
N GLU A 246 48.77 32.77 39.09
CA GLU A 246 47.54 33.36 38.55
C GLU A 246 47.69 33.68 37.06
N THR A 247 48.82 34.22 36.63
CA THR A 247 49.14 34.42 35.21
C THR A 247 49.13 33.10 34.43
N GLN A 248 49.69 32.03 34.99
CA GLN A 248 49.64 30.69 34.37
C GLN A 248 48.21 30.13 34.31
N ALA A 249 47.41 30.29 35.36
CA ALA A 249 46.00 29.89 35.36
C ALA A 249 45.20 30.67 34.30
N LYS A 250 45.39 31.98 34.21
CA LYS A 250 44.77 32.84 33.17
C LYS A 250 45.25 32.49 31.77
N GLN A 251 46.51 32.09 31.60
CA GLN A 251 47.00 31.61 30.31
C GLN A 251 46.38 30.27 29.92
N ILE A 252 46.20 29.34 30.87
CA ILE A 252 45.49 28.06 30.63
C ILE A 252 44.00 28.31 30.29
N GLU A 253 43.33 29.26 30.95
CA GLU A 253 41.97 29.69 30.59
C GLU A 253 41.91 30.28 29.17
N LEU A 254 42.89 31.11 28.78
CA LEU A 254 42.98 31.69 27.44
C LEU A 254 43.29 30.64 26.36
N ASP A 255 44.21 29.71 26.61
CA ASP A 255 44.53 28.63 25.66
C ASP A 255 43.33 27.69 25.50
N LYS A 256 42.64 27.34 26.60
CA LYS A 256 41.41 26.52 26.57
C LYS A 256 40.27 27.22 25.82
N THR A 257 40.01 28.49 26.09
CA THR A 257 38.98 29.24 25.32
C THR A 257 39.39 29.41 23.86
N ALA A 258 40.67 29.53 23.54
CA ALA A 258 41.15 29.53 22.15
C ALA A 258 40.98 28.16 21.44
N GLU A 259 41.05 27.03 22.17
CA GLU A 259 40.70 25.71 21.64
C GLU A 259 39.19 25.54 21.46
N GLU A 260 38.38 25.99 22.43
CA GLU A 260 36.91 26.03 22.32
C GLU A 260 36.46 26.89 21.12
N PHE A 261 37.07 28.06 20.92
CA PHE A 261 36.83 28.90 19.72
C PHE A 261 37.21 28.18 18.41
N ARG A 262 38.28 27.37 18.39
CA ARG A 262 38.64 26.56 17.21
C ARG A 262 37.59 25.47 16.94
N SER A 263 37.14 24.74 17.98
CA SER A 263 36.08 23.72 17.83
C SER A 263 34.79 24.34 17.31
N MET A 264 34.31 25.40 17.96
CA MET A 264 33.11 26.14 17.55
C MET A 264 33.22 26.70 16.12
N HIS A 265 34.42 27.11 15.69
CA HIS A 265 34.63 27.55 14.31
C HIS A 265 34.60 26.37 13.31
N GLU A 266 35.19 25.23 13.64
CA GLU A 266 35.17 24.03 12.80
C GLU A 266 33.75 23.43 12.71
N GLU A 267 33.00 23.43 13.82
CA GLU A 267 31.57 23.06 13.86
C GLU A 267 30.72 24.01 13.01
N ARG A 268 30.93 25.33 13.11
CA ARG A 268 30.30 26.32 12.23
C ARG A 268 30.66 26.07 10.75
N GLN A 269 31.93 25.73 10.47
CA GLN A 269 32.39 25.43 9.11
C GLN A 269 31.69 24.18 8.55
N LYS A 270 31.57 23.11 9.36
CA LYS A 270 30.82 21.88 9.02
C LYS A 270 29.34 22.17 8.78
N LEU A 271 28.70 22.97 9.65
CA LEU A 271 27.30 23.34 9.53
C LEU A 271 27.03 24.17 8.26
N VAL A 272 27.91 25.13 7.93
CA VAL A 272 27.85 25.90 6.69
C VAL A 272 28.05 25.00 5.46
N GLN A 273 28.97 24.03 5.52
CA GLN A 273 29.19 23.08 4.43
C GLN A 273 28.00 22.11 4.24
N GLN A 274 27.38 21.66 5.34
CA GLN A 274 26.12 20.89 5.30
C GLN A 274 24.99 21.73 4.69
N TRP A 275 24.84 22.98 5.09
CA TRP A 275 23.82 23.90 4.58
C TRP A 275 23.99 24.21 3.09
N GLN A 276 25.24 24.43 2.64
CA GLN A 276 25.58 24.55 1.22
C GLN A 276 25.25 23.26 0.45
N SER A 277 25.59 22.10 1.01
CA SER A 277 25.25 20.79 0.44
C SER A 277 23.74 20.60 0.30
N THR A 278 22.94 20.96 1.32
CA THR A 278 21.47 20.88 1.24
C THR A 278 20.87 21.86 0.24
N ILE A 279 21.45 23.05 0.08
CA ILE A 279 21.03 24.01 -0.97
C ILE A 279 21.36 23.45 -2.36
N ASP A 280 22.52 22.83 -2.55
CA ASP A 280 22.91 22.27 -3.85
C ASP A 280 22.24 20.91 -4.15
N THR A 281 21.69 20.20 -3.16
CA THR A 281 20.73 19.11 -3.42
C THR A 281 19.34 19.66 -3.71
N MET A 282 18.89 20.72 -3.02
CA MET A 282 17.61 21.38 -3.31
C MET A 282 17.59 21.91 -4.75
N LYS A 283 18.58 22.69 -5.19
CA LYS A 283 18.69 23.15 -6.58
C LYS A 283 18.66 22.02 -7.61
N ARG A 284 19.32 20.89 -7.32
CA ARG A 284 19.25 19.70 -8.19
C ARG A 284 17.83 19.15 -8.26
N ARG A 285 17.16 19.00 -7.11
CA ARG A 285 15.74 18.60 -7.07
C ARG A 285 14.85 19.60 -7.80
N ASP A 286 15.07 20.90 -7.68
CA ASP A 286 14.32 21.91 -8.42
C ASP A 286 14.51 21.76 -9.94
N THR A 287 15.73 21.48 -10.41
CA THR A 287 15.99 21.19 -11.85
C THR A 287 15.41 19.85 -12.31
N GLU A 288 15.45 18.80 -11.47
CA GLU A 288 14.81 17.52 -11.73
C GLU A 288 13.27 17.66 -11.81
N ILE A 289 12.68 18.45 -10.92
CA ILE A 289 11.24 18.78 -10.88
C ILE A 289 10.84 19.62 -12.09
N ALA A 290 11.68 20.57 -12.52
CA ALA A 290 11.46 21.34 -13.74
C ALA A 290 11.44 20.42 -14.98
N ALA A 291 12.45 19.56 -15.15
CA ALA A 291 12.51 18.60 -16.25
C ALA A 291 11.37 17.55 -16.20
N ALA A 292 10.97 17.11 -15.00
CA ALA A 292 9.78 16.28 -14.80
C ALA A 292 8.48 17.03 -15.18
N GLY A 293 8.40 18.33 -14.89
CA GLY A 293 7.30 19.21 -15.28
C GLY A 293 7.22 19.41 -16.80
N GLU A 294 8.35 19.65 -17.47
CA GLU A 294 8.43 19.79 -18.93
C GLU A 294 8.07 18.47 -19.64
N THR A 295 8.62 17.34 -19.19
CA THR A 295 8.27 16.03 -19.76
C THR A 295 6.83 15.61 -19.45
N PHE A 296 6.26 16.02 -18.32
CA PHE A 296 4.82 15.87 -18.04
C PHE A 296 3.97 16.75 -18.95
N ALA A 297 4.35 18.02 -19.17
CA ALA A 297 3.66 18.93 -20.07
C ALA A 297 3.69 18.42 -21.53
N ALA A 298 4.84 17.94 -22.01
CA ALA A 298 4.97 17.32 -23.33
C ALA A 298 4.11 16.05 -23.46
N LYS A 299 4.11 15.17 -22.45
CA LYS A 299 3.25 13.98 -22.41
C LYS A 299 1.75 14.33 -22.33
N LYS A 300 1.39 15.42 -21.65
CA LYS A 300 0.01 15.93 -21.60
C LYS A 300 -0.43 16.47 -22.96
N LEU A 301 0.40 17.28 -23.62
CA LEU A 301 0.13 17.78 -24.97
C LEU A 301 -0.06 16.62 -25.96
N GLY A 302 0.87 15.65 -26.01
CA GLY A 302 0.74 14.47 -26.87
C GLY A 302 -0.43 13.53 -26.52
N LEU A 303 -0.97 13.62 -25.29
CA LEU A 303 -2.19 12.92 -24.88
C LEU A 303 -3.45 13.69 -25.29
N ASP A 304 -3.43 15.02 -25.25
CA ASP A 304 -4.53 15.88 -25.71
C ASP A 304 -4.59 15.92 -27.26
N GLU A 305 -3.45 15.89 -27.96
CA GLU A 305 -3.37 15.61 -29.41
C GLU A 305 -4.03 14.27 -29.76
N LYS A 306 -3.68 13.18 -29.06
CA LYS A 306 -4.30 11.87 -29.28
C LYS A 306 -5.78 11.80 -28.88
N LYS A 307 -6.27 12.66 -27.97
CA LYS A 307 -7.71 12.85 -27.75
C LYS A 307 -8.37 13.53 -28.95
N ASN A 308 -7.72 14.54 -29.54
CA ASN A 308 -8.22 15.23 -30.73
C ASN A 308 -8.28 14.27 -31.92
N ASP A 309 -7.21 13.52 -32.20
CA ASP A 309 -7.18 12.45 -33.20
C ASP A 309 -8.32 11.44 -32.97
N LEU A 310 -8.49 10.96 -31.73
CA LEU A 310 -9.55 10.03 -31.37
C LEU A 310 -10.96 10.65 -31.53
N SER A 311 -11.11 11.96 -31.34
CA SER A 311 -12.36 12.67 -31.56
C SER A 311 -12.67 12.83 -33.06
N GLU A 312 -11.67 13.13 -33.88
CA GLU A 312 -11.79 13.14 -35.34
C GLU A 312 -12.11 11.75 -35.88
N HIS A 313 -11.41 10.71 -35.42
CA HIS A 313 -11.68 9.33 -35.83
C HIS A 313 -13.09 8.88 -35.42
N LYS A 314 -13.57 9.25 -34.22
CA LYS A 314 -14.97 9.02 -33.80
C LYS A 314 -15.97 9.80 -34.66
N HIS A 315 -15.67 11.05 -35.01
CA HIS A 315 -16.53 11.86 -35.88
C HIS A 315 -16.60 11.28 -37.30
N ARG A 316 -15.45 10.90 -37.87
CA ARG A 316 -15.30 10.27 -39.19
C ARG A 316 -15.99 8.92 -39.26
N LEU A 317 -15.86 8.09 -38.22
CA LEU A 317 -16.60 6.83 -38.08
C LEU A 317 -18.12 7.07 -38.03
N LYS A 318 -18.58 8.02 -37.20
CA LYS A 318 -20.01 8.36 -37.09
C LYS A 318 -20.58 8.88 -38.41
N LEU A 319 -19.80 9.64 -39.19
CA LEU A 319 -20.19 10.08 -40.53
C LEU A 319 -20.30 8.88 -41.49
N GLN A 320 -19.34 7.96 -41.48
CA GLN A 320 -19.39 6.73 -42.26
C GLN A 320 -20.53 5.79 -41.83
N GLU A 321 -20.90 5.75 -40.55
CA GLU A 321 -22.11 5.07 -40.07
C GLU A 321 -23.38 5.72 -40.62
N GLN A 322 -23.45 7.05 -40.67
CA GLN A 322 -24.57 7.78 -41.27
C GLN A 322 -24.67 7.53 -42.78
N ASP A 323 -23.55 7.61 -43.51
CA ASP A 323 -23.48 7.29 -44.95
C ASP A 323 -23.91 5.85 -45.23
N ASN A 324 -23.45 4.87 -44.43
CA ASN A 324 -23.85 3.48 -44.57
C ASN A 324 -25.35 3.27 -44.28
N ASN A 325 -25.92 3.95 -43.29
CA ASN A 325 -27.35 3.91 -43.02
C ASN A 325 -28.17 4.55 -44.17
N GLU A 326 -27.71 5.67 -44.73
CA GLU A 326 -28.30 6.26 -45.93
C GLU A 326 -28.21 5.32 -47.14
N LEU A 327 -27.08 4.65 -47.34
CA LEU A 327 -26.91 3.68 -48.43
C LEU A 327 -27.83 2.46 -48.23
N GLN A 328 -28.00 1.94 -47.01
CA GLN A 328 -28.96 0.87 -46.72
C GLN A 328 -30.41 1.32 -47.00
N LEU A 329 -30.79 2.55 -46.61
CA LEU A 329 -32.11 3.11 -46.94
C LEU A 329 -32.32 3.27 -48.46
N LYS A 330 -31.28 3.72 -49.19
CA LYS A 330 -31.29 3.83 -50.66
C LYS A 330 -31.38 2.45 -51.32
N ILE A 331 -30.68 1.44 -50.80
CA ILE A 331 -30.77 0.04 -51.26
C ILE A 331 -32.18 -0.51 -51.02
N ALA A 332 -32.71 -0.44 -49.80
CA ALA A 332 -34.05 -0.92 -49.47
C ALA A 332 -35.15 -0.23 -50.31
N ALA A 333 -34.99 1.06 -50.65
CA ALA A 333 -35.88 1.76 -51.57
C ALA A 333 -35.78 1.23 -53.02
N LYS A 334 -34.56 0.91 -53.49
CA LYS A 334 -34.34 0.30 -54.81
C LYS A 334 -34.82 -1.16 -54.88
N GLU A 335 -34.68 -1.93 -53.81
CA GLU A 335 -35.21 -3.30 -53.70
C GLU A 335 -36.74 -3.32 -53.71
N ARG A 336 -37.40 -2.41 -52.97
CA ARG A 336 -38.86 -2.22 -53.04
C ARG A 336 -39.32 -1.85 -54.46
N LEU A 337 -38.59 -0.97 -55.15
CA LEU A 337 -38.86 -0.62 -56.54
C LEU A 337 -38.64 -1.81 -57.49
N GLN A 338 -37.56 -2.59 -57.31
CA GLN A 338 -37.28 -3.79 -58.10
C GLN A 338 -38.33 -4.88 -57.88
N SER A 339 -38.79 -5.07 -56.65
CA SER A 339 -39.88 -5.98 -56.30
C SER A 339 -41.18 -5.58 -56.99
N LYS A 340 -41.55 -4.28 -56.94
CA LYS A 340 -42.69 -3.76 -57.69
C LYS A 340 -42.55 -4.00 -59.20
N LEU A 341 -41.40 -3.65 -59.80
CA LEU A 341 -41.15 -3.86 -61.22
C LEU A 341 -41.19 -5.34 -61.63
N ARG A 342 -40.78 -6.28 -60.75
CA ARG A 342 -40.95 -7.72 -60.96
C ARG A 342 -42.42 -8.14 -60.95
N ALA A 343 -43.23 -7.59 -60.04
CA ALA A 343 -44.68 -7.85 -59.99
C ALA A 343 -45.40 -7.26 -61.22
N ASP A 344 -45.06 -6.03 -61.62
CA ASP A 344 -45.59 -5.37 -62.82
C ASP A 344 -45.23 -6.18 -64.09
N LEU A 345 -43.99 -6.71 -64.18
CA LEU A 345 -43.53 -7.57 -65.27
C LEU A 345 -44.25 -8.93 -65.27
N MET A 346 -44.45 -9.57 -64.12
CA MET A 346 -45.25 -10.80 -64.01
C MET A 346 -46.69 -10.58 -64.49
N ALA A 347 -47.35 -9.50 -64.05
CA ALA A 347 -48.69 -9.16 -64.49
C ALA A 347 -48.77 -8.85 -66.01
N ALA A 348 -47.74 -8.21 -66.57
CA ALA A 348 -47.63 -8.01 -68.02
C ALA A 348 -47.45 -9.33 -68.79
N ASN A 349 -46.65 -10.28 -68.26
CA ASN A 349 -46.47 -11.60 -68.85
C ASN A 349 -47.75 -12.45 -68.79
N SER A 350 -48.52 -12.40 -67.70
CA SER A 350 -49.82 -13.06 -67.60
C SER A 350 -50.78 -12.56 -68.69
N ARG A 351 -50.93 -11.24 -68.83
CA ARG A 351 -51.74 -10.62 -69.90
C ARG A 351 -51.25 -11.00 -71.30
N LEU A 352 -49.93 -11.06 -71.51
CA LEU A 352 -49.35 -11.46 -72.79
C LEU A 352 -49.67 -12.93 -73.12
N GLN A 353 -49.70 -13.81 -72.11
CA GLN A 353 -50.15 -15.19 -72.29
C GLN A 353 -51.66 -15.27 -72.55
N GLU A 354 -52.50 -14.56 -71.78
CA GLU A 354 -53.94 -14.44 -72.03
C GLU A 354 -54.25 -14.01 -73.48
N PHE A 355 -53.49 -13.04 -74.02
CA PHE A 355 -53.61 -12.63 -75.41
C PHE A 355 -53.12 -13.67 -76.42
N ARG A 356 -52.10 -14.48 -76.11
CA ARG A 356 -51.69 -15.62 -76.95
C ARG A 356 -52.78 -16.67 -77.00
N ASP A 357 -53.33 -17.04 -75.85
CA ASP A 357 -54.37 -18.05 -75.72
C ASP A 357 -55.64 -17.62 -76.49
N GLN A 358 -56.01 -16.33 -76.43
CA GLN A 358 -57.05 -15.74 -77.28
C GLN A 358 -56.74 -15.83 -78.78
N VAL A 359 -55.51 -15.55 -79.20
CA VAL A 359 -55.09 -15.67 -80.60
C VAL A 359 -55.09 -17.13 -81.09
N GLU A 360 -54.78 -18.10 -80.25
CA GLU A 360 -54.90 -19.52 -80.59
C GLU A 360 -56.37 -19.96 -80.68
N LEU A 361 -57.23 -19.48 -79.79
CA LEU A 361 -58.69 -19.66 -79.89
C LEU A 361 -59.24 -19.13 -81.22
N LEU A 362 -58.83 -17.92 -81.64
CA LEU A 362 -59.20 -17.34 -82.93
C LEU A 362 -58.63 -18.11 -84.13
N LYS A 363 -57.39 -18.61 -84.07
CA LYS A 363 -56.81 -19.49 -85.11
C LYS A 363 -57.61 -20.79 -85.24
N ASN A 364 -58.01 -21.40 -84.13
CA ASN A 364 -58.79 -22.65 -84.12
C ASN A 364 -60.19 -22.42 -84.70
N GLN A 365 -60.85 -21.30 -84.35
CA GLN A 365 -62.13 -20.89 -84.95
C GLN A 365 -62.00 -20.65 -86.46
N LEU A 366 -60.98 -19.92 -86.91
CA LEU A 366 -60.71 -19.67 -88.33
C LEU A 366 -60.44 -20.98 -89.09
N THR A 367 -59.67 -21.90 -88.50
CA THR A 367 -59.38 -23.21 -89.11
C THR A 367 -60.66 -24.04 -89.28
N SER A 368 -61.56 -24.01 -88.28
CA SER A 368 -62.90 -24.64 -88.37
C SER A 368 -63.78 -24.00 -89.46
N ALA A 369 -63.77 -22.68 -89.58
CA ALA A 369 -64.48 -21.98 -90.65
C ALA A 369 -63.94 -22.34 -92.05
N VAL A 370 -62.62 -22.48 -92.20
CA VAL A 370 -61.97 -22.89 -93.45
C VAL A 370 -62.30 -24.34 -93.82
N THR A 371 -62.36 -25.28 -92.87
CA THR A 371 -62.74 -26.67 -93.18
C THR A 371 -64.22 -26.76 -93.57
N GLN A 372 -65.12 -26.05 -92.89
CA GLN A 372 -66.54 -25.95 -93.29
C GLN A 372 -66.70 -25.36 -94.70
N LEU A 373 -65.97 -24.28 -95.03
CA LEU A 373 -66.01 -23.65 -96.35
C LEU A 373 -65.49 -24.59 -97.44
N ASN A 374 -64.45 -25.39 -97.17
CA ASN A 374 -63.95 -26.39 -98.12
C ASN A 374 -64.91 -27.58 -98.30
N GLN A 375 -65.65 -28.00 -97.25
CA GLN A 375 -66.73 -28.99 -97.39
C GLN A 375 -67.86 -28.46 -98.30
N GLN A 376 -68.27 -27.20 -98.11
CA GLN A 376 -69.28 -26.55 -98.97
C GLN A 376 -68.81 -26.41 -100.43
N ARG A 377 -67.53 -26.11 -100.67
CA ARG A 377 -66.94 -26.11 -102.03
C ARG A 377 -67.01 -27.49 -102.68
N SER A 378 -66.67 -28.55 -101.95
CA SER A 378 -66.75 -29.93 -102.44
C SER A 378 -68.18 -30.34 -102.81
N TYR A 379 -69.16 -30.01 -101.95
CA TYR A 379 -70.58 -30.25 -102.21
C TYR A 379 -71.08 -29.56 -103.50
N ASN A 380 -70.70 -28.30 -103.71
CA ASN A 380 -71.07 -27.55 -104.91
C ASN A 380 -70.39 -28.07 -106.18
N ALA A 381 -69.13 -28.53 -106.11
CA ALA A 381 -68.44 -29.13 -107.25
C ALA A 381 -69.15 -30.40 -107.76
N ASN A 382 -69.53 -31.30 -106.84
CA ASN A 382 -70.30 -32.50 -107.17
C ASN A 382 -71.65 -32.16 -107.82
N LYS A 383 -72.31 -31.10 -107.33
CA LYS A 383 -73.59 -30.63 -107.88
C LYS A 383 -73.46 -30.01 -109.28
N SER A 384 -72.31 -29.40 -109.61
CA SER A 384 -72.01 -28.92 -110.96
C SER A 384 -71.82 -30.08 -111.94
N SER A 385 -71.03 -31.09 -111.57
CA SER A 385 -70.76 -32.27 -112.40
C SER A 385 -72.05 -32.97 -112.87
N ASN A 386 -73.02 -33.14 -111.97
CA ASN A 386 -74.32 -33.74 -112.30
C ASN A 386 -75.17 -32.89 -113.29
N LEU A 387 -74.96 -31.57 -113.35
CA LEU A 387 -75.61 -30.69 -114.33
C LEU A 387 -74.88 -30.65 -115.68
N GLU A 388 -73.61 -31.06 -115.73
CA GLU A 388 -72.84 -31.21 -116.97
C GLU A 388 -73.31 -32.45 -117.74
N SER A 389 -73.39 -33.60 -117.07
CA SER A 389 -73.84 -34.89 -117.64
C SER A 389 -75.22 -34.78 -118.32
N MET A 390 -76.18 -34.08 -117.70
CA MET A 390 -77.53 -33.90 -118.25
C MET A 390 -77.60 -32.98 -119.49
N LYS A 391 -76.50 -32.33 -119.88
CA LYS A 391 -76.42 -31.58 -121.16
C LYS A 391 -75.97 -32.47 -122.32
N GLU A 392 -75.03 -33.38 -122.10
CA GLU A 392 -74.47 -34.23 -123.17
C GLU A 392 -75.52 -35.13 -123.82
N ASP A 393 -76.38 -35.76 -123.01
CA ASP A 393 -77.50 -36.60 -123.50
C ASP A 393 -78.47 -35.84 -124.43
N LEU A 394 -78.57 -34.52 -124.28
CA LEU A 394 -79.48 -33.68 -125.06
C LEU A 394 -78.96 -33.40 -126.47
N ASP A 395 -77.64 -33.16 -126.62
CA ASP A 395 -77.03 -32.86 -127.93
C ASP A 395 -76.76 -34.11 -128.78
N VAL A 396 -76.52 -35.28 -128.16
CA VAL A 396 -76.41 -36.57 -128.89
C VAL A 396 -77.66 -36.85 -129.73
N ASN A 397 -78.84 -36.65 -129.14
CA ASN A 397 -80.13 -36.81 -129.83
C ASN A 397 -80.31 -35.80 -130.98
N ARG A 398 -79.80 -34.58 -130.81
CA ARG A 398 -79.96 -33.46 -131.74
C ARG A 398 -79.17 -33.63 -133.05
N ASN A 399 -78.08 -34.40 -133.03
CA ASN A 399 -77.25 -34.62 -134.21
C ASN A 399 -77.77 -35.73 -135.13
N ARG A 400 -78.44 -36.77 -134.59
CA ARG A 400 -78.99 -37.89 -135.41
C ARG A 400 -80.02 -37.43 -136.45
N TYR A 401 -80.76 -36.35 -136.17
CA TYR A 401 -81.75 -35.75 -137.08
C TYR A 401 -81.14 -34.95 -138.24
N LYS A 402 -79.91 -34.44 -138.12
CA LYS A 402 -79.27 -33.60 -139.16
C LYS A 402 -78.69 -34.42 -140.31
N THR A 403 -78.18 -35.62 -140.02
CA THR A 403 -77.45 -36.44 -140.99
C THR A 403 -78.35 -37.01 -142.09
N THR A 404 -79.57 -37.43 -141.74
CA THR A 404 -80.54 -38.00 -142.69
C THR A 404 -81.03 -36.98 -143.72
N LYS A 405 -81.08 -35.69 -143.38
CA LYS A 405 -81.51 -34.64 -144.34
C LYS A 405 -80.48 -34.40 -145.46
N LYS A 406 -79.18 -34.44 -145.15
CA LYS A 406 -78.11 -34.08 -146.13
C LYS A 406 -77.93 -35.05 -147.30
N ILE A 407 -78.38 -36.30 -147.17
CA ILE A 407 -78.14 -37.36 -148.16
C ILE A 407 -79.13 -37.26 -149.35
N LEU A 408 -80.25 -36.56 -149.20
CA LEU A 408 -81.29 -36.45 -150.22
C LEU A 408 -81.00 -35.35 -151.27
N ASP A 409 -80.37 -34.24 -150.85
CA ASP A 409 -80.23 -33.03 -151.69
C ASP A 409 -79.08 -33.12 -152.73
N SER A 410 -78.09 -33.99 -152.52
CA SER A 410 -76.82 -33.98 -153.27
C SER A 410 -76.80 -34.87 -154.54
N CYS A 411 -77.96 -35.16 -155.13
CA CYS A 411 -78.10 -36.28 -156.09
C CYS A 411 -78.59 -35.89 -157.51
N MET A 412 -78.44 -34.63 -157.94
CA MET A 412 -79.24 -34.09 -159.07
C MET A 412 -78.54 -33.29 -160.22
N THR A 413 -77.28 -32.85 -160.15
CA THR A 413 -76.63 -32.05 -161.24
C THR A 413 -75.13 -32.30 -161.41
N SER A 414 -74.59 -32.11 -162.64
CA SER A 414 -73.25 -32.60 -163.07
C SER A 414 -72.65 -31.80 -164.25
N THR A 415 -71.30 -31.80 -164.36
CA THR A 415 -70.46 -31.58 -165.60
C THR A 415 -70.48 -30.17 -166.27
N GLU A 416 -69.49 -29.67 -167.03
CA GLU A 416 -68.11 -30.07 -167.48
C GLU A 416 -67.08 -28.98 -166.99
N ASP A 417 -65.89 -28.59 -167.52
CA ASP A 417 -64.94 -28.90 -168.64
C ASP A 417 -63.53 -28.27 -168.28
N ALA A 418 -62.40 -28.60 -168.94
CA ALA A 418 -61.11 -27.88 -168.81
C ALA A 418 -60.01 -28.13 -169.91
N GLU A 419 -59.42 -27.06 -170.49
CA GLU A 419 -58.17 -27.16 -171.30
C GLU A 419 -57.16 -25.97 -171.20
N THR A 420 -57.57 -24.77 -170.75
CA THR A 420 -56.75 -23.54 -170.92
C THR A 420 -55.59 -23.33 -169.95
N LEU A 421 -55.48 -24.10 -168.85
CA LEU A 421 -54.63 -23.75 -167.71
C LEU A 421 -53.13 -24.04 -167.91
N ALA A 422 -52.77 -24.99 -168.79
CA ALA A 422 -51.42 -25.55 -168.85
C ALA A 422 -50.32 -24.56 -169.27
N LYS A 423 -50.67 -23.51 -170.02
CA LYS A 423 -49.70 -22.64 -170.70
C LYS A 423 -49.06 -21.54 -169.84
N ASN A 424 -49.58 -21.30 -168.64
CA ASN A 424 -49.05 -20.27 -167.75
C ASN A 424 -47.94 -20.81 -166.82
N ALA A 425 -47.86 -22.12 -166.58
CA ALA A 425 -47.02 -22.71 -165.54
C ALA A 425 -45.50 -22.70 -165.85
N GLU A 426 -45.10 -22.63 -167.12
CA GLU A 426 -43.67 -22.61 -167.49
C GLU A 426 -43.00 -21.24 -167.23
N ALA A 427 -43.76 -20.15 -167.19
CA ALA A 427 -43.20 -18.79 -167.08
C ALA A 427 -42.66 -18.45 -165.68
N ASP A 428 -43.27 -18.98 -164.62
CA ASP A 428 -42.96 -18.60 -163.23
C ASP A 428 -41.68 -19.25 -162.69
N LEU A 429 -41.31 -20.44 -163.17
CA LEU A 429 -40.13 -21.18 -162.68
C LEU A 429 -38.81 -20.46 -162.98
N ASP A 430 -38.72 -19.83 -164.15
CA ASP A 430 -37.52 -19.17 -164.64
C ASP A 430 -37.18 -17.87 -163.88
N ALA A 431 -38.14 -17.34 -163.09
CA ALA A 431 -37.95 -16.17 -162.24
C ALA A 431 -37.21 -16.51 -160.93
N MET A 432 -37.63 -17.58 -160.23
CA MET A 432 -37.15 -17.91 -158.88
C MET A 432 -35.66 -18.33 -158.85
N GLU A 433 -35.16 -18.94 -159.91
CA GLU A 433 -33.80 -19.49 -159.99
C GLU A 433 -32.69 -18.40 -159.92
N ARG A 434 -33.06 -17.14 -160.19
CA ARG A 434 -32.15 -15.98 -160.17
C ARG A 434 -32.00 -15.33 -158.78
N GLU A 435 -33.02 -15.41 -157.93
CA GLU A 435 -32.97 -14.79 -156.58
C GLU A 435 -32.11 -15.58 -155.61
N SER A 436 -32.20 -16.92 -155.65
CA SER A 436 -31.42 -17.83 -154.79
C SER A 436 -29.91 -17.52 -154.83
N LYS A 437 -29.37 -17.36 -156.05
CA LYS A 437 -27.94 -17.07 -156.33
C LYS A 437 -27.45 -15.70 -155.83
N ARG A 438 -28.35 -14.86 -155.26
CA ARG A 438 -28.02 -13.58 -154.64
C ARG A 438 -27.73 -13.71 -153.14
N PHE A 439 -28.54 -14.50 -152.41
CA PHE A 439 -28.42 -14.64 -150.95
C PHE A 439 -27.14 -15.37 -150.50
N ASP A 440 -26.68 -16.37 -151.26
CA ASP A 440 -25.43 -17.12 -150.96
C ASP A 440 -24.21 -16.20 -150.79
N LYS A 441 -24.13 -15.13 -151.60
CA LYS A 441 -23.01 -14.17 -151.57
C LYS A 441 -23.02 -13.31 -150.30
N GLU A 442 -24.20 -13.01 -149.78
CA GLU A 442 -24.39 -12.19 -148.58
C GLU A 442 -24.06 -12.99 -147.32
N ILE A 443 -24.47 -14.27 -147.29
CA ILE A 443 -24.13 -15.24 -146.24
C ILE A 443 -22.62 -15.46 -146.13
N ALA A 444 -21.90 -15.50 -147.25
CA ALA A 444 -20.44 -15.64 -147.26
C ALA A 444 -19.74 -14.44 -146.59
N LEU A 445 -20.19 -13.22 -146.87
CA LEU A 445 -19.58 -11.98 -146.37
C LEU A 445 -19.79 -11.80 -144.85
N LEU A 446 -20.95 -12.20 -144.33
CA LEU A 446 -21.23 -12.17 -142.88
C LEU A 446 -20.37 -13.17 -142.09
N LYS A 447 -20.05 -14.33 -142.66
CA LYS A 447 -19.19 -15.34 -142.00
C LYS A 447 -17.77 -14.85 -141.75
N ASP A 448 -17.17 -14.12 -142.70
CA ASP A 448 -15.82 -13.58 -142.55
C ASP A 448 -15.75 -12.47 -141.47
N GLN A 449 -16.79 -11.62 -141.37
CA GLN A 449 -16.88 -10.62 -140.31
C GLN A 449 -16.99 -11.26 -138.90
N MET A 450 -17.76 -12.36 -138.78
CA MET A 450 -17.87 -13.12 -137.53
C MET A 450 -16.54 -13.75 -137.10
N PHE A 451 -15.75 -14.27 -138.05
CA PHE A 451 -14.43 -14.83 -137.76
C PHE A 451 -13.48 -13.77 -137.20
N ARG A 452 -13.35 -12.62 -137.89
CA ARG A 452 -12.47 -11.51 -137.45
C ARG A 452 -12.83 -10.97 -136.07
N ARG A 453 -14.13 -10.80 -135.76
CA ARG A 453 -14.59 -10.37 -134.43
C ARG A 453 -14.31 -11.42 -133.34
N SER A 454 -14.47 -12.70 -133.66
CA SER A 454 -14.16 -13.79 -132.71
C SER A 454 -12.67 -13.83 -132.35
N GLN A 455 -11.79 -13.59 -133.32
CA GLN A 455 -10.35 -13.57 -133.11
C GLN A 455 -9.89 -12.36 -132.27
N ALA A 456 -10.51 -11.18 -132.44
CA ALA A 456 -10.28 -10.02 -131.58
C ALA A 456 -10.80 -10.20 -130.14
N LEU A 457 -11.91 -10.94 -129.96
CA LEU A 457 -12.43 -11.28 -128.64
C LEU A 457 -11.51 -12.28 -127.90
N PHE A 458 -10.85 -13.18 -128.63
CA PHE A 458 -9.88 -14.11 -128.07
C PHE A 458 -8.63 -13.39 -127.52
N THR A 459 -8.04 -12.45 -128.27
CA THR A 459 -6.87 -11.70 -127.79
C THR A 459 -7.19 -10.80 -126.60
N LEU A 460 -8.38 -10.18 -126.57
CA LEU A 460 -8.87 -9.44 -125.40
C LEU A 460 -8.97 -10.33 -124.16
N ARG A 461 -9.58 -11.51 -124.25
CA ARG A 461 -9.64 -12.48 -123.14
C ARG A 461 -8.25 -12.95 -122.68
N GLN A 462 -7.29 -13.08 -123.59
CA GLN A 462 -5.91 -13.43 -123.23
C GLN A 462 -5.23 -12.31 -122.45
N SER A 463 -5.50 -11.03 -122.78
CA SER A 463 -5.01 -9.89 -121.99
C SER A 463 -5.71 -9.75 -120.63
N GLU A 464 -7.01 -10.02 -120.56
CA GLU A 464 -7.80 -10.07 -119.33
C GLU A 464 -7.26 -11.13 -118.36
N ALA A 465 -6.98 -12.34 -118.84
CA ALA A 465 -6.36 -13.40 -118.05
C ALA A 465 -4.97 -13.02 -117.52
N GLY A 466 -4.17 -12.29 -118.32
CA GLY A 466 -2.88 -11.74 -117.89
C GLY A 466 -3.02 -10.73 -116.74
N LEU A 467 -3.92 -9.75 -116.88
CA LEU A 467 -4.19 -8.75 -115.85
C LEU A 467 -4.76 -9.38 -114.56
N ILE A 468 -5.61 -10.39 -114.67
CA ILE A 468 -6.11 -11.16 -113.50
C ILE A 468 -4.95 -11.87 -112.79
N ALA A 469 -4.00 -12.46 -113.53
CA ALA A 469 -2.81 -13.06 -112.94
C ALA A 469 -1.93 -12.03 -112.23
N GLU A 470 -1.66 -10.87 -112.84
CA GLU A 470 -0.91 -9.76 -112.22
C GLU A 470 -1.58 -9.22 -110.95
N ILE A 471 -2.91 -9.02 -110.98
CA ILE A 471 -3.70 -8.60 -109.82
C ILE A 471 -3.60 -9.65 -108.71
N SER A 472 -3.67 -10.95 -109.04
CA SER A 472 -3.52 -12.03 -108.05
C SER A 472 -2.12 -12.05 -107.42
N GLY A 473 -1.06 -11.81 -108.21
CA GLY A 473 0.31 -11.68 -107.75
C GLY A 473 0.52 -10.46 -106.84
N GLY A 474 -0.04 -9.32 -107.22
CA GLY A 474 -0.05 -8.09 -106.42
C GLY A 474 -0.79 -8.27 -105.08
N GLN A 475 -1.92 -8.96 -105.08
CA GLN A 475 -2.64 -9.31 -103.84
C GLN A 475 -1.83 -10.26 -102.94
N ALA A 476 -1.14 -11.25 -103.51
CA ALA A 476 -0.25 -12.14 -102.77
C ALA A 476 0.95 -11.38 -102.17
N ALA A 477 1.58 -10.50 -102.94
CA ALA A 477 2.66 -9.64 -102.46
C ALA A 477 2.19 -8.71 -101.33
N ASN A 478 1.00 -8.10 -101.45
CA ASN A 478 0.42 -7.25 -100.40
C ASN A 478 0.12 -8.05 -99.12
N ARG A 479 -0.42 -9.28 -99.21
CA ARG A 479 -0.58 -10.16 -98.04
C ARG A 479 0.76 -10.50 -97.36
N ASN A 480 1.82 -10.74 -98.14
CA ASN A 480 3.16 -11.00 -97.60
C ASN A 480 3.76 -9.75 -96.92
N LEU A 481 3.54 -8.55 -97.49
CA LEU A 481 3.96 -7.29 -96.87
C LEU A 481 3.18 -7.01 -95.57
N LEU A 482 1.86 -7.24 -95.54
CA LEU A 482 1.05 -7.14 -94.33
C LEU A 482 1.47 -8.14 -93.24
N ALA A 483 1.84 -9.37 -93.62
CA ALA A 483 2.41 -10.34 -92.70
C ALA A 483 3.78 -9.88 -92.16
N LYS A 484 4.61 -9.27 -93.00
CA LYS A 484 5.91 -8.71 -92.59
C LYS A 484 5.75 -7.49 -91.68
N ILE A 485 4.77 -6.61 -91.93
CA ILE A 485 4.41 -5.49 -91.06
C ILE A 485 4.01 -6.02 -89.68
N LYS A 486 3.04 -6.95 -89.59
CA LYS A 486 2.64 -7.55 -88.29
C LYS A 486 3.81 -8.19 -87.52
N LEU A 487 4.76 -8.81 -88.22
CA LEU A 487 5.95 -9.40 -87.61
C LEU A 487 6.95 -8.32 -87.13
N LEU A 488 7.03 -7.19 -87.83
CA LEU A 488 7.77 -6.00 -87.37
C LEU A 488 7.08 -5.34 -86.17
N ASP A 489 5.76 -5.17 -86.18
CA ASP A 489 4.97 -4.63 -85.06
C ASP A 489 5.16 -5.49 -83.79
N GLN A 490 5.10 -6.82 -83.93
CA GLN A 490 5.41 -7.75 -82.83
C GLN A 490 6.86 -7.63 -82.35
N SER A 491 7.82 -7.37 -83.24
CA SER A 491 9.21 -7.14 -82.85
C SER A 491 9.41 -5.79 -82.15
N ALA A 492 8.66 -4.75 -82.54
CA ALA A 492 8.68 -3.42 -81.92
C ALA A 492 8.05 -3.44 -80.53
N LEU A 493 6.91 -4.12 -80.36
CA LEU A 493 6.30 -4.37 -79.05
C LEU A 493 7.26 -5.13 -78.13
N ARG A 494 7.91 -6.18 -78.64
CA ARG A 494 8.90 -6.95 -77.87
C ARG A 494 10.16 -6.14 -77.54
N GLN A 495 10.56 -5.22 -78.41
CA GLN A 495 11.63 -4.24 -78.11
C GLN A 495 11.18 -3.25 -77.04
N GLN A 496 9.93 -2.79 -77.05
CA GLN A 496 9.37 -1.91 -76.01
C GLN A 496 9.26 -2.65 -74.66
N GLU A 497 8.87 -3.92 -74.64
CA GLU A 497 8.94 -4.79 -73.45
C GLU A 497 10.38 -4.94 -72.93
N LEU A 498 11.35 -5.15 -73.82
CA LEU A 498 12.76 -5.26 -73.44
C LEU A 498 13.35 -3.93 -72.94
N VAL A 499 12.96 -2.80 -73.53
CA VAL A 499 13.32 -1.45 -73.07
C VAL A 499 12.70 -1.20 -71.69
N TYR A 500 11.41 -1.45 -71.49
CA TYR A 500 10.75 -1.26 -70.18
C TYR A 500 11.34 -2.17 -69.09
N ASN A 501 11.66 -3.44 -69.40
CA ASN A 501 12.38 -4.32 -68.48
C ASN A 501 13.81 -3.82 -68.21
N GLY A 502 14.48 -3.26 -69.23
CA GLY A 502 15.77 -2.61 -69.10
C GLY A 502 15.73 -1.39 -68.19
N GLU A 503 14.80 -0.46 -68.42
CA GLU A 503 14.54 0.72 -67.60
C GLU A 503 14.17 0.35 -66.16
N PHE A 504 13.38 -0.70 -65.95
CA PHE A 504 13.04 -1.21 -64.62
C PHE A 504 14.26 -1.83 -63.92
N GLN A 505 15.12 -2.56 -64.64
CA GLN A 505 16.39 -3.06 -64.09
C GLN A 505 17.38 -1.93 -63.82
N ILE A 506 17.45 -0.92 -64.69
CA ILE A 506 18.24 0.30 -64.51
C ILE A 506 17.77 1.02 -63.25
N GLN A 507 16.47 1.30 -63.08
CA GLN A 507 15.95 1.88 -61.83
C GLN A 507 16.23 1.03 -60.59
N GLN A 508 16.20 -0.31 -60.68
CA GLN A 508 16.62 -1.14 -59.56
C GLN A 508 18.12 -1.03 -59.27
N MET A 509 18.95 -0.91 -60.29
CA MET A 509 20.40 -0.75 -60.15
C MET A 509 20.76 0.66 -59.67
N GLU A 510 20.10 1.71 -60.15
CA GLU A 510 20.20 3.08 -59.66
C GLU A 510 19.83 3.14 -58.17
N ARG A 511 18.69 2.57 -57.74
CA ARG A 511 18.32 2.49 -56.32
C ARG A 511 19.32 1.69 -55.47
N LYS A 512 19.97 0.67 -56.03
CA LYS A 512 21.06 -0.08 -55.38
C LYS A 512 22.35 0.73 -55.32
N VAL A 513 22.67 1.50 -56.35
CA VAL A 513 23.83 2.40 -56.44
C VAL A 513 23.66 3.58 -55.48
N SER A 514 22.50 4.24 -55.42
CA SER A 514 22.17 5.27 -54.42
C SER A 514 22.36 4.74 -52.99
N ARG A 515 21.80 3.55 -52.67
CA ARG A 515 22.05 2.91 -51.36
C ARG A 515 23.53 2.58 -51.12
N ALA A 516 24.30 2.25 -52.16
CA ALA A 516 25.73 1.95 -52.05
C ALA A 516 26.62 3.22 -51.97
N SER A 517 26.18 4.34 -52.51
CA SER A 517 26.85 5.65 -52.42
C SER A 517 26.47 6.45 -51.16
N GLY A 518 25.55 5.92 -50.34
CA GLY A 518 25.16 6.47 -49.04
C GLY A 518 23.80 7.17 -49.02
N GLU A 519 23.13 7.31 -50.17
CA GLU A 519 21.76 7.83 -50.28
C GLU A 519 20.76 6.75 -49.84
N ARG A 520 20.56 6.67 -48.53
CA ARG A 520 19.44 5.98 -47.90
C ARG A 520 18.14 6.80 -48.03
N SER A 521 16.99 6.14 -47.92
CA SER A 521 15.68 6.83 -47.96
C SER A 521 15.57 7.93 -46.89
N ALA A 522 14.69 8.92 -47.11
CA ALA A 522 14.37 9.93 -46.09
C ALA A 522 13.90 9.29 -44.77
N ASP A 523 13.13 8.20 -44.84
CA ASP A 523 12.68 7.46 -43.66
C ASP A 523 13.80 6.63 -43.02
N GLU A 524 14.68 6.02 -43.84
CA GLU A 524 15.84 5.26 -43.34
C GLU A 524 16.87 6.18 -42.66
N THR A 525 17.14 7.35 -43.24
CA THR A 525 18.03 8.36 -42.64
C THR A 525 17.42 9.00 -41.40
N LYS A 526 16.09 9.17 -41.34
CA LYS A 526 15.39 9.64 -40.14
C LYS A 526 15.35 8.60 -39.02
N ALA A 527 15.13 7.32 -39.36
CA ALA A 527 15.19 6.21 -38.42
C ALA A 527 16.60 6.03 -37.84
N LEU A 528 17.63 5.99 -38.70
CA LEU A 528 19.02 5.88 -38.27
C LEU A 528 19.51 7.11 -37.50
N LYS A 529 18.99 8.31 -37.78
CA LYS A 529 19.25 9.49 -36.94
C LYS A 529 18.61 9.33 -35.56
N ALA A 530 17.34 8.94 -35.48
CA ALA A 530 16.69 8.68 -34.18
C ALA A 530 17.38 7.57 -33.38
N GLU A 531 17.94 6.56 -34.06
CA GLU A 531 18.75 5.49 -33.44
C GLU A 531 20.11 6.00 -32.97
N ILE A 532 20.79 6.86 -33.76
CA ILE A 532 22.02 7.57 -33.34
C ILE A 532 21.73 8.51 -32.16
N ASP A 533 20.66 9.29 -32.20
CA ASP A 533 20.27 10.24 -31.15
C ASP A 533 19.94 9.48 -29.85
N ALA A 534 19.27 8.32 -29.94
CA ALA A 534 19.03 7.43 -28.79
C ALA A 534 20.32 6.84 -28.21
N LEU A 535 21.20 6.29 -29.06
CA LEU A 535 22.50 5.77 -28.65
C LEU A 535 23.44 6.87 -28.10
N GLN A 536 23.29 8.11 -28.57
CA GLN A 536 24.01 9.27 -28.04
C GLN A 536 23.51 9.64 -26.64
N VAL A 537 22.20 9.59 -26.39
CA VAL A 537 21.63 9.76 -25.03
C VAL A 537 22.09 8.63 -24.11
N GLU A 538 22.04 7.36 -24.54
CA GLU A 538 22.55 6.23 -23.73
C GLU A 538 24.05 6.37 -23.44
N PHE A 539 24.85 6.84 -24.40
CA PHE A 539 26.27 7.11 -24.23
C PHE A 539 26.53 8.27 -23.24
N ASP A 540 25.81 9.39 -23.37
CA ASP A 540 25.97 10.56 -22.51
C ASP A 540 25.48 10.26 -21.07
N GLU A 541 24.42 9.46 -20.91
CA GLU A 541 24.00 8.91 -19.60
C GLU A 541 25.07 7.98 -19.01
N ALA A 542 25.63 7.06 -19.79
CA ALA A 542 26.70 6.17 -19.34
C ALA A 542 27.98 6.95 -18.97
N LEU A 543 28.29 8.04 -19.68
CA LEU A 543 29.44 8.90 -19.41
C LEU A 543 29.20 9.78 -18.17
N ALA A 544 27.97 10.24 -17.94
CA ALA A 544 27.57 10.89 -16.68
C ALA A 544 27.66 9.93 -15.48
N GLN A 545 27.22 8.68 -15.63
CA GLN A 545 27.39 7.64 -14.61
C GLN A 545 28.87 7.32 -14.35
N TYR A 546 29.68 7.16 -15.40
CA TYR A 546 31.13 6.92 -15.30
C TYR A 546 31.83 8.07 -14.56
N THR A 547 31.57 9.32 -14.93
CA THR A 547 32.17 10.49 -14.27
C THR A 547 31.69 10.68 -12.83
N MET A 548 30.44 10.31 -12.52
CA MET A 548 29.97 10.22 -11.13
C MET A 548 30.76 9.17 -10.34
N LEU A 549 30.89 7.94 -10.85
CA LEU A 549 31.66 6.87 -10.19
C LEU A 549 33.13 7.25 -10.04
N GLN A 550 33.75 7.84 -11.07
CA GLN A 550 35.14 8.31 -11.01
C GLN A 550 35.33 9.37 -9.91
N THR A 551 34.36 10.28 -9.76
CA THR A 551 34.34 11.29 -8.69
C THR A 551 34.14 10.66 -7.30
N GLN A 552 33.27 9.64 -7.18
CA GLN A 552 33.06 8.91 -5.94
C GLN A 552 34.31 8.08 -5.54
N CYS A 553 34.91 7.34 -6.47
CA CYS A 553 36.16 6.62 -6.27
C CYS A 553 37.30 7.55 -5.85
N LYS A 554 37.37 8.77 -6.41
CA LYS A 554 38.33 9.78 -5.96
C LYS A 554 38.06 10.24 -4.53
N LYS A 555 36.81 10.57 -4.17
CA LYS A 555 36.43 10.92 -2.78
C LYS A 555 36.78 9.81 -1.80
N LEU A 556 36.44 8.55 -2.10
CA LEU A 556 36.76 7.39 -1.27
C LEU A 556 38.27 7.15 -1.14
N SER A 557 39.05 7.45 -2.19
CA SER A 557 40.52 7.44 -2.13
C SER A 557 41.05 8.56 -1.22
N ASP A 558 40.57 9.79 -1.38
CA ASP A 558 40.98 10.94 -0.57
C ASP A 558 40.62 10.73 0.91
N GLU A 559 39.39 10.28 1.21
CA GLU A 559 38.92 9.86 2.54
C GLU A 559 39.77 8.71 3.12
N ARG A 560 40.10 7.69 2.32
CA ARG A 560 41.02 6.62 2.74
C ARG A 560 42.38 7.18 3.14
N THR A 561 42.98 8.08 2.35
CA THR A 561 44.29 8.66 2.72
C THR A 561 44.20 9.55 3.95
N ALA A 562 43.06 10.22 4.20
CA ALA A 562 42.82 10.92 5.44
C ALA A 562 42.76 9.95 6.64
N GLN A 563 42.05 8.82 6.50
CA GLN A 563 41.99 7.79 7.56
C GLN A 563 43.32 7.06 7.79
N GLU A 564 44.15 6.89 6.76
CA GLU A 564 45.51 6.37 6.93
C GLU A 564 46.42 7.38 7.66
N ARG A 565 46.20 8.69 7.49
CA ARG A 565 46.89 9.75 8.26
C ARG A 565 46.44 9.80 9.72
N THR A 566 45.13 9.76 10.01
CA THR A 566 44.61 9.72 11.39
C THR A 566 45.07 8.46 12.11
N LYS A 567 45.02 7.29 11.46
CA LYS A 567 45.58 6.02 11.96
C LYS A 567 47.07 6.14 12.28
N LYS A 568 47.87 6.79 11.41
CA LYS A 568 49.31 6.98 11.67
C LYS A 568 49.56 7.92 12.86
N ALA A 569 48.76 8.97 13.03
CA ALA A 569 48.82 9.84 14.21
C ALA A 569 48.47 9.08 15.50
N LEU A 570 47.37 8.30 15.49
CA LEU A 570 46.93 7.49 16.63
C LEU A 570 47.92 6.38 17.00
N LEU A 571 48.64 5.80 16.04
CA LEU A 571 49.72 4.85 16.32
C LEU A 571 50.90 5.55 17.03
N LYS A 572 51.28 6.76 16.59
CA LYS A 572 52.34 7.54 17.24
C LYS A 572 51.95 7.99 18.65
N THR A 573 50.72 8.45 18.89
CA THR A 573 50.26 8.79 20.24
C THR A 573 50.15 7.54 21.14
N ARG A 574 49.79 6.37 20.59
CA ARG A 574 49.86 5.10 21.33
C ARG A 574 51.30 4.77 21.73
N GLU A 575 52.27 4.89 20.82
CA GLU A 575 53.69 4.67 21.11
C GLU A 575 54.23 5.62 22.19
N GLU A 576 53.84 6.90 22.14
CA GLU A 576 54.16 7.90 23.17
C GLU A 576 53.51 7.57 24.53
N ILE A 577 52.28 7.07 24.55
CA ILE A 577 51.59 6.63 25.77
C ILE A 577 52.25 5.36 26.33
N THR A 578 52.59 4.38 25.50
CA THR A 578 53.32 3.17 25.93
C THR A 578 54.69 3.52 26.51
N ALA A 579 55.41 4.49 25.94
CA ALA A 579 56.67 4.98 26.50
C ALA A 579 56.48 5.69 27.86
N LYS A 580 55.40 6.45 28.04
CA LYS A 580 55.03 7.04 29.35
C LYS A 580 54.67 5.98 30.39
N ILE A 581 53.91 4.95 30.00
CA ILE A 581 53.57 3.83 30.88
C ILE A 581 54.84 3.11 31.36
N ALA A 582 55.73 2.72 30.44
CA ALA A 582 56.99 2.06 30.79
C ALA A 582 57.90 2.93 31.70
N LYS A 583 57.89 4.25 31.51
CA LYS A 583 58.57 5.19 32.42
C LYS A 583 57.94 5.18 33.82
N HIS A 584 56.62 5.25 33.92
CA HIS A 584 55.93 5.23 35.22
C HIS A 584 55.99 3.87 35.92
N GLU A 585 56.05 2.77 35.18
CA GLU A 585 56.31 1.42 35.72
C GLU A 585 57.71 1.36 36.36
N LEU A 586 58.73 1.89 35.69
CA LEU A 586 60.10 1.98 36.22
C LEU A 586 60.22 2.94 37.41
N GLU A 587 59.50 4.07 37.39
CA GLU A 587 59.40 5.00 38.54
C GLU A 587 58.75 4.33 39.75
N ASN A 588 57.68 3.54 39.54
CA ASN A 588 57.04 2.76 40.60
C ASN A 588 57.92 1.62 41.12
N GLU A 589 58.67 0.92 40.26
CA GLU A 589 59.63 -0.10 40.70
C GLU A 589 60.79 0.52 41.50
N SER A 590 61.28 1.70 41.09
CA SER A 590 62.27 2.46 41.86
C SER A 590 61.72 2.88 43.23
N ALA A 591 60.52 3.46 43.27
CA ALA A 591 59.87 3.91 44.50
C ALA A 591 59.56 2.75 45.46
N THR A 592 59.06 1.61 44.97
CA THR A 592 58.79 0.43 45.79
C THR A 592 60.06 -0.23 46.30
N ASN A 593 61.17 -0.21 45.55
CA ASN A 593 62.47 -0.67 46.04
C ASN A 593 63.08 0.29 47.09
N SER A 594 62.89 1.60 46.93
CA SER A 594 63.24 2.59 47.96
C SER A 594 62.43 2.37 49.25
N LEU A 595 61.11 2.17 49.14
CA LEU A 595 60.24 1.84 50.26
C LEU A 595 60.67 0.55 50.97
N ARG A 596 61.03 -0.51 50.23
CA ARG A 596 61.58 -1.76 50.80
C ARG A 596 62.90 -1.53 51.56
N ALA A 597 63.75 -0.60 51.13
CA ALA A 597 64.97 -0.25 51.84
C ALA A 597 64.65 0.48 53.15
N ILE A 598 63.80 1.51 53.10
CA ILE A 598 63.36 2.29 54.29
C ILE A 598 62.64 1.40 55.32
N LEU A 599 61.86 0.41 54.86
CA LEU A 599 61.21 -0.55 55.77
C LEU A 599 62.23 -1.44 56.50
N ARG A 600 63.28 -1.93 55.82
CA ARG A 600 64.37 -2.67 56.47
C ARG A 600 65.17 -1.80 57.43
N GLU A 601 65.50 -0.58 57.05
CA GLU A 601 66.19 0.38 57.92
C GLU A 601 65.36 0.66 59.19
N LYS A 602 64.04 0.82 59.05
CA LYS A 602 63.11 0.92 60.18
C LYS A 602 63.10 -0.34 61.06
N GLU A 603 63.09 -1.53 60.47
CA GLU A 603 63.15 -2.81 61.20
C GLU A 603 64.48 -2.95 61.97
N GLU A 604 65.61 -2.61 61.35
CA GLU A 604 66.93 -2.60 61.98
C GLU A 604 67.00 -1.56 63.13
N LEU A 605 66.46 -0.35 62.93
CA LEU A 605 66.39 0.68 63.97
C LEU A 605 65.47 0.29 65.13
N LEU A 606 64.37 -0.44 64.88
CA LEU A 606 63.51 -0.99 65.94
C LEU A 606 64.25 -2.06 66.76
N VAL A 607 64.97 -2.97 66.10
CA VAL A 607 65.83 -3.96 66.78
C VAL A 607 66.93 -3.28 67.59
N GLN A 608 67.59 -2.24 67.06
CA GLN A 608 68.57 -1.45 67.81
C GLN A 608 67.95 -0.76 69.02
N ALA A 609 66.75 -0.18 68.89
CA ALA A 609 66.03 0.45 70.00
C ALA A 609 65.63 -0.57 71.09
N ASP A 610 65.24 -1.79 70.72
CA ASP A 610 64.93 -2.84 71.69
C ASP A 610 66.18 -3.43 72.36
N LEU A 611 67.30 -3.55 71.65
CA LEU A 611 68.61 -3.84 72.24
C LEU A 611 69.04 -2.74 73.24
N GLN A 612 68.82 -1.47 72.91
CA GLN A 612 69.07 -0.35 73.84
C GLN A 612 68.13 -0.40 75.06
N LYS A 613 66.84 -0.75 74.91
CA LYS A 613 65.93 -0.95 76.05
C LYS A 613 66.39 -2.09 76.96
N LEU A 614 66.89 -3.19 76.38
CA LEU A 614 67.47 -4.31 77.14
C LEU A 614 68.73 -3.89 77.91
N GLU A 615 69.61 -3.10 77.29
CA GLU A 615 70.82 -2.58 77.95
C GLU A 615 70.48 -1.56 79.05
N VAL A 616 69.53 -0.64 78.80
CA VAL A 616 69.00 0.27 79.83
C VAL A 616 68.36 -0.51 80.98
N LYS A 617 67.63 -1.59 80.71
CA LYS A 617 67.12 -2.48 81.76
C LYS A 617 68.25 -3.14 82.54
N ARG A 618 69.26 -3.71 81.86
CA ARG A 618 70.44 -4.33 82.49
C ARG A 618 71.20 -3.36 83.39
N LEU A 619 71.37 -2.11 82.94
CA LEU A 619 72.00 -1.03 83.71
C LEU A 619 71.12 -0.57 84.89
N LYS A 620 69.79 -0.54 84.72
CA LYS A 620 68.84 -0.24 85.81
C LYS A 620 68.82 -1.34 86.87
N ASP A 621 68.81 -2.61 86.47
CA ASP A 621 68.82 -3.75 87.38
C ASP A 621 70.17 -3.81 88.15
N LEU A 622 71.29 -3.46 87.50
CA LEU A 622 72.60 -3.28 88.14
C LEU A 622 72.65 -2.06 89.09
N LEU A 623 71.99 -0.95 88.74
CA LEU A 623 71.88 0.22 89.61
C LEU A 623 71.04 -0.10 90.84
N ASN A 624 69.93 -0.82 90.67
CA ASN A 624 69.08 -1.31 91.76
C ASN A 624 69.89 -2.22 92.69
N SER A 625 70.64 -3.20 92.16
CA SER A 625 71.44 -4.09 93.02
C SER A 625 72.53 -3.34 93.79
N ARG A 626 73.12 -2.29 93.21
CA ARG A 626 74.05 -1.40 93.94
C ARG A 626 73.34 -0.52 94.97
N ALA A 627 72.11 -0.07 94.71
CA ALA A 627 71.30 0.63 95.69
C ALA A 627 70.90 -0.28 96.87
N ASP A 628 70.53 -1.53 96.60
CA ASP A 628 70.26 -2.55 97.63
C ASP A 628 71.51 -2.90 98.44
N GLU A 629 72.68 -3.03 97.80
CA GLU A 629 73.96 -3.18 98.49
C GLU A 629 74.23 -1.99 99.41
N VAL A 630 74.14 -0.75 98.92
CA VAL A 630 74.35 0.47 99.73
C VAL A 630 73.35 0.55 100.87
N PHE A 631 72.06 0.33 100.63
CA PHE A 631 71.03 0.31 101.67
C PHE A 631 71.30 -0.77 102.72
N SER A 632 71.79 -1.94 102.32
CA SER A 632 72.20 -3.00 103.27
C SER A 632 73.40 -2.59 104.13
N LEU A 633 74.34 -1.83 103.56
CA LEU A 633 75.52 -1.30 104.26
C LEU A 633 75.14 -0.14 105.20
N GLU A 634 74.27 0.78 104.78
CA GLU A 634 73.72 1.86 105.61
C GLU A 634 72.90 1.30 106.79
N ASN A 635 72.05 0.31 106.53
CA ASN A 635 71.30 -0.40 107.57
C ASN A 635 72.26 -1.12 108.54
N ARG A 636 73.35 -1.71 108.03
CA ARG A 636 74.40 -2.33 108.86
C ARG A 636 75.20 -1.30 109.66
N GLU A 637 75.54 -0.13 109.11
CA GLU A 637 76.15 0.98 109.87
C GLU A 637 75.19 1.44 110.97
N PHE A 638 73.92 1.68 110.63
CA PHE A 638 72.89 2.09 111.58
C PHE A 638 72.71 1.08 112.72
N GLN A 639 72.66 -0.22 112.42
CA GLN A 639 72.63 -1.28 113.42
C GLN A 639 73.88 -1.29 114.30
N LEU A 640 75.09 -1.16 113.72
CA LEU A 640 76.34 -1.09 114.48
C LEU A 640 76.42 0.17 115.36
N LYS A 641 75.94 1.30 114.86
CA LYS A 641 75.88 2.60 115.56
C LYS A 641 74.89 2.56 116.72
N LYS A 642 73.69 2.02 116.48
CA LYS A 642 72.68 1.74 117.51
C LYS A 642 73.20 0.76 118.56
N SER A 643 73.84 -0.33 118.15
CA SER A 643 74.47 -1.30 119.05
C SER A 643 75.63 -0.69 119.86
N MET A 644 76.42 0.21 119.27
CA MET A 644 77.46 0.95 119.99
C MET A 644 76.88 1.96 120.99
N ASP A 645 75.78 2.63 120.66
CA ASP A 645 75.11 3.57 121.59
C ASP A 645 74.30 2.83 122.68
N GLU A 646 73.75 1.66 122.36
CA GLU A 646 73.22 0.70 123.34
C GLU A 646 74.35 0.21 124.25
N ARG A 647 75.52 -0.18 123.72
CA ARG A 647 76.66 -0.61 124.53
C ARG A 647 77.26 0.54 125.37
N LYS A 648 77.23 1.79 124.89
CA LYS A 648 77.56 2.98 125.71
C LYS A 648 76.55 3.17 126.84
N LYS A 649 75.25 2.99 126.57
CA LYS A 649 74.19 3.06 127.59
C LYS A 649 74.31 1.91 128.60
N GLU A 650 74.56 0.68 128.17
CA GLU A 650 74.90 -0.45 129.03
C GLU A 650 76.12 -0.15 129.89
N ILE A 651 77.20 0.42 129.33
CA ILE A 651 78.38 0.82 130.11
C ILE A 651 78.04 1.96 131.09
N SER A 652 77.19 2.93 130.73
CA SER A 652 76.72 3.97 131.66
C SER A 652 75.89 3.36 132.78
N VAL A 653 74.93 2.50 132.46
CA VAL A 653 74.09 1.77 133.41
C VAL A 653 74.94 0.85 134.28
N HIS A 654 75.94 0.15 133.75
CA HIS A 654 76.90 -0.63 134.55
C HIS A 654 77.73 0.27 135.47
N ARG A 655 78.10 1.49 135.04
CA ARG A 655 78.83 2.48 135.84
C ARG A 655 77.95 3.22 136.85
N GLU A 656 76.64 3.24 136.63
CA GLU A 656 75.61 3.72 137.55
C GLU A 656 75.23 2.63 138.55
N VAL A 657 75.10 1.38 138.11
CA VAL A 657 74.97 0.18 138.94
C VAL A 657 76.22 -0.04 139.77
N GLN A 658 77.43 0.23 139.28
CA GLN A 658 78.65 0.20 140.10
C GLN A 658 78.65 1.33 141.15
N ARG A 659 78.22 2.55 140.80
CA ARG A 659 78.03 3.63 141.79
C ARG A 659 76.93 3.29 142.80
N ALA A 660 75.85 2.66 142.36
CA ALA A 660 74.76 2.17 143.20
C ALA A 660 75.16 0.94 144.01
N GLN A 661 76.11 0.12 143.56
CA GLN A 661 76.71 -0.99 144.31
C GLN A 661 77.71 -0.49 145.34
N VAL A 662 78.47 0.58 145.05
CA VAL A 662 79.27 1.28 146.08
C VAL A 662 78.34 1.89 147.13
N LYS A 663 77.32 2.65 146.71
CA LYS A 663 76.32 3.22 147.64
C LYS A 663 75.54 2.13 148.39
N ALA A 664 75.14 1.04 147.74
CA ALA A 664 74.50 -0.10 148.37
C ALA A 664 75.46 -0.93 149.22
N ALA A 665 76.78 -0.87 149.01
CA ALA A 665 77.77 -1.46 149.92
C ALA A 665 78.05 -0.56 151.12
N GLU A 666 77.90 0.77 151.00
CA GLU A 666 77.88 1.68 152.14
C GLU A 666 76.58 1.54 152.95
N GLU A 667 75.45 1.35 152.27
CA GLU A 667 74.15 1.05 152.88
C GLU A 667 74.10 -0.37 153.45
N GLU A 668 74.66 -1.40 152.82
CA GLU A 668 74.79 -2.75 153.40
C GLU A 668 75.88 -2.82 154.47
N ARG A 669 76.92 -1.97 154.46
CA ARG A 669 77.78 -1.77 155.65
C ARG A 669 76.96 -1.21 156.81
N HIS A 670 76.03 -0.29 156.53
CA HIS A 670 75.12 0.27 157.54
C HIS A 670 73.99 -0.72 157.93
N LYS A 671 73.56 -1.59 157.03
CA LYS A 671 72.39 -2.47 157.19
C LYS A 671 72.78 -3.89 157.60
N ILE A 672 74.00 -4.37 157.38
CA ILE A 672 74.59 -5.49 158.15
C ILE A 672 74.72 -5.07 159.62
N SER A 673 75.03 -3.79 159.89
CA SER A 673 74.97 -3.21 161.24
C SER A 673 73.53 -3.05 161.80
N VAL A 674 72.50 -3.53 161.09
CA VAL A 674 71.07 -3.56 161.52
C VAL A 674 70.48 -4.97 161.45
N GLU A 675 70.60 -5.68 160.31
CA GLU A 675 70.12 -7.06 160.10
C GLU A 675 70.85 -8.10 160.95
N TYR A 676 72.05 -7.78 161.47
CA TYR A 676 72.68 -8.50 162.58
C TYR A 676 71.73 -8.62 163.80
N GLY A 677 70.89 -7.61 164.03
CA GLY A 677 69.81 -7.60 165.03
C GLY A 677 68.43 -8.03 164.52
N GLU A 678 68.29 -8.58 163.31
CA GLU A 678 66.98 -9.10 162.82
C GLU A 678 66.97 -10.58 162.41
N ARG A 679 68.06 -11.14 161.82
CA ARG A 679 68.04 -12.56 161.38
C ARG A 679 67.96 -13.58 162.52
N GLU A 680 68.08 -13.11 163.74
CA GLU A 680 67.68 -13.79 164.98
C GLU A 680 66.21 -14.29 164.97
N MET A 681 65.30 -13.70 164.16
CA MET A 681 63.86 -13.94 164.30
C MET A 681 63.23 -15.11 163.50
N ARG A 682 63.61 -15.39 162.24
CA ARG A 682 62.88 -16.25 161.25
C ARG A 682 63.80 -16.71 160.10
N VAL A 683 63.61 -17.79 159.33
CA VAL A 683 63.42 -19.25 159.59
C VAL A 683 62.03 -19.87 159.84
N LYS A 684 61.14 -19.27 160.63
CA LYS A 684 60.01 -20.01 161.29
C LYS A 684 58.81 -20.47 160.41
N LYS A 685 58.86 -20.56 159.07
CA LYS A 685 57.61 -20.66 158.24
C LYS A 685 57.56 -21.45 156.91
N LEU A 686 58.65 -21.98 156.33
CA LEU A 686 58.58 -22.61 154.98
C LEU A 686 58.09 -24.07 155.01
N GLN A 687 56.84 -24.34 154.59
CA GLN A 687 56.32 -25.73 154.57
C GLN A 687 55.11 -26.02 153.64
N ALA A 688 54.20 -25.07 153.41
CA ALA A 688 52.83 -25.39 152.99
C ALA A 688 52.54 -25.27 151.47
N LYS A 689 53.31 -25.94 150.59
CA LYS A 689 53.07 -25.86 149.12
C LYS A 689 53.42 -27.15 148.37
N PHE A 690 52.43 -27.81 147.77
CA PHE A 690 52.63 -28.96 146.87
C PHE A 690 51.45 -29.22 145.90
N GLU A 691 50.21 -29.15 146.38
CA GLU A 691 48.97 -29.46 145.63
C GLU A 691 48.62 -28.43 144.54
N THR A 692 47.91 -28.72 143.43
CA THR A 692 47.46 -29.98 142.76
C THR A 692 47.12 -29.67 141.27
N LEU A 693 47.04 -30.65 140.34
CA LEU A 693 46.92 -30.43 138.87
C LEU A 693 46.37 -31.64 138.04
N CYS A 694 45.31 -31.55 137.20
CA CYS A 694 44.76 -32.70 136.39
C CYS A 694 43.61 -32.51 135.31
N LYS A 695 43.58 -33.34 134.22
CA LYS A 695 42.46 -33.86 133.31
C LYS A 695 41.91 -33.11 132.03
N THR A 696 41.36 -33.85 131.01
CA THR A 696 40.87 -33.42 129.63
C THR A 696 39.91 -34.40 128.85
N SER A 697 39.32 -33.98 127.68
CA SER A 697 39.02 -34.75 126.39
C SER A 697 37.56 -34.96 125.78
N PRO A 698 37.35 -35.21 124.42
CA PRO A 698 36.05 -35.11 123.63
C PRO A 698 35.72 -36.15 122.45
N PHE A 699 34.56 -36.08 121.69
CA PHE A 699 34.33 -36.64 120.28
C PHE A 699 32.99 -36.24 119.50
N GLY A 700 32.82 -36.49 118.16
CA GLY A 700 31.59 -36.21 117.29
C GLY A 700 31.48 -36.86 115.83
N SER A 701 30.40 -36.60 115.03
CA SER A 701 29.91 -37.27 113.74
C SER A 701 28.94 -36.36 112.86
N ALA A 702 28.33 -36.59 111.64
CA ALA A 702 28.37 -37.44 110.38
C ALA A 702 27.32 -36.93 109.27
N ASP A 703 27.24 -37.44 108.00
CA ASP A 703 26.33 -36.96 106.85
C ASP A 703 26.15 -37.96 105.62
N GLU A 704 25.33 -37.68 104.55
CA GLU A 704 24.96 -38.65 103.41
C GLU A 704 24.73 -38.12 101.92
N ASP A 705 23.96 -38.79 101.00
CA ASP A 705 23.97 -38.77 99.47
C ASP A 705 22.55 -38.82 98.74
N GLY A 706 22.19 -38.78 97.41
CA GLY A 706 22.79 -38.63 96.02
C GLY A 706 21.79 -38.95 94.81
N GLN A 707 22.02 -38.57 93.50
CA GLN A 707 21.18 -38.95 92.29
C GLN A 707 21.69 -38.58 90.82
N GLU A 708 20.95 -38.91 89.72
CA GLU A 708 21.35 -38.83 88.27
C GLU A 708 20.39 -38.14 87.22
N ARG A 709 20.99 -37.55 86.14
CA ARG A 709 20.55 -37.31 84.71
C ARG A 709 19.18 -36.69 84.26
N SER A 710 19.26 -35.46 83.68
CA SER A 710 18.66 -34.91 82.41
C SER A 710 17.12 -34.81 82.15
N GLN A 711 16.67 -33.73 81.47
CA GLN A 711 15.23 -33.49 81.17
C GLN A 711 14.86 -32.79 79.81
N ALA A 712 15.80 -32.44 78.92
CA ALA A 712 15.51 -31.53 77.79
C ALA A 712 14.95 -32.14 76.47
N TYR A 713 14.93 -33.46 76.30
CA TYR A 713 14.76 -34.12 74.99
C TYR A 713 13.31 -34.27 74.49
N PHE A 714 12.31 -34.29 75.39
CA PHE A 714 10.97 -34.81 75.05
C PHE A 714 9.97 -33.79 74.49
N VAL A 715 10.29 -32.49 74.45
CA VAL A 715 9.35 -31.43 74.02
C VAL A 715 9.16 -31.40 72.50
N ILE A 716 10.18 -31.77 71.72
CA ILE A 716 10.20 -31.57 70.26
C ILE A 716 9.37 -32.61 69.48
N LYS A 717 9.11 -33.81 70.04
CA LYS A 717 8.45 -34.91 69.32
C LYS A 717 6.92 -34.88 69.32
N ALA A 718 6.29 -33.85 69.89
CA ALA A 718 4.84 -33.71 69.99
C ALA A 718 4.18 -32.90 68.86
N ALA A 719 4.97 -32.26 68.00
CA ALA A 719 4.57 -31.18 67.09
C ALA A 719 4.79 -31.50 65.59
N GLN A 720 4.51 -32.74 65.19
CA GLN A 720 4.61 -33.23 63.80
C GLN A 720 3.57 -34.33 63.50
N ARG A 721 2.39 -34.27 64.15
CA ARG A 721 1.43 -35.39 64.09
C ARG A 721 -0.04 -34.93 64.11
N ARG A 722 -0.29 -33.68 63.71
CA ARG A 722 -1.59 -33.02 63.94
C ARG A 722 -2.32 -32.49 62.70
N GLU A 723 -1.62 -32.11 61.62
CA GLU A 723 -2.26 -31.85 60.30
C GLU A 723 -2.35 -33.11 59.43
N GLU A 724 -1.46 -34.08 59.63
CA GLU A 724 -1.40 -35.34 58.86
C GLU A 724 -2.72 -36.15 58.88
N LEU A 725 -3.55 -35.93 59.90
CA LEU A 725 -4.85 -36.60 60.12
C LEU A 725 -6.07 -35.88 59.51
N GLN A 726 -5.87 -34.82 58.72
CA GLN A 726 -6.97 -34.02 58.15
C GLN A 726 -7.18 -34.20 56.63
N ARG A 727 -6.43 -35.08 55.95
CA ARG A 727 -6.56 -35.32 54.49
C ARG A 727 -7.38 -36.55 54.07
N GLU A 728 -7.63 -37.52 54.95
CA GLU A 728 -8.33 -38.78 54.59
C GLU A 728 -9.88 -38.67 54.60
N GLY A 729 -10.45 -37.48 54.81
CA GLY A 729 -11.89 -37.29 54.98
C GLY A 729 -12.73 -37.25 53.70
N ASP A 730 -12.20 -36.69 52.61
CA ASP A 730 -13.04 -36.18 51.51
C ASP A 730 -13.31 -37.18 50.36
N GLU A 731 -12.62 -38.33 50.30
CA GLU A 731 -12.68 -39.26 49.14
C GLU A 731 -13.87 -40.25 49.10
N LEU A 732 -14.73 -40.28 50.13
CA LEU A 732 -15.69 -41.38 50.32
C LEU A 732 -17.11 -41.14 49.80
N ASP A 733 -17.57 -39.89 49.65
CA ASP A 733 -19.00 -39.59 49.42
C ASP A 733 -19.51 -39.82 47.98
N ASP A 734 -18.64 -39.82 46.97
CA ASP A 734 -19.08 -39.76 45.56
C ASP A 734 -19.64 -41.07 44.98
N LYS A 735 -19.35 -42.23 45.60
CA LYS A 735 -19.54 -43.55 44.97
C LYS A 735 -20.98 -44.10 44.93
N ILE A 736 -21.96 -43.39 45.50
CA ILE A 736 -23.29 -43.97 45.83
C ILE A 736 -24.38 -43.78 44.74
N ARG A 737 -24.26 -42.81 43.81
CA ARG A 737 -25.42 -42.26 43.07
C ARG A 737 -25.86 -42.95 41.74
N VAL A 738 -25.33 -44.12 41.37
CA VAL A 738 -25.36 -44.58 39.95
C VAL A 738 -26.42 -45.66 39.58
N ALA A 739 -26.84 -46.54 40.49
CA ALA A 739 -27.28 -47.90 40.11
C ALA A 739 -28.77 -48.15 39.71
N GLU A 740 -29.70 -47.18 39.80
CA GLU A 740 -31.12 -47.52 40.05
C GLU A 740 -32.11 -47.58 38.85
N LYS A 741 -31.69 -47.52 37.57
CA LYS A 741 -32.58 -47.03 36.47
C LYS A 741 -33.20 -48.01 35.44
N GLU A 742 -32.81 -49.28 35.34
CA GLU A 742 -32.83 -49.96 34.01
C GLU A 742 -34.04 -50.86 33.61
N VAL A 743 -34.99 -51.20 34.49
CA VAL A 743 -35.67 -52.53 34.40
C VAL A 743 -37.03 -52.64 33.63
N ARG A 744 -37.73 -51.56 33.25
CA ARG A 744 -39.23 -51.56 33.15
C ARG A 744 -39.93 -51.74 31.75
N ALA A 745 -39.43 -52.51 30.77
CA ALA A 745 -39.72 -52.19 29.33
C ALA A 745 -40.57 -53.12 28.39
N LEU A 746 -40.88 -54.40 28.65
CA LEU A 746 -40.95 -55.41 27.53
C LEU A 746 -42.30 -55.91 26.89
N THR A 747 -43.50 -55.69 27.43
CA THR A 747 -44.58 -56.72 27.35
C THR A 747 -45.80 -56.52 26.37
N LYS A 748 -45.67 -55.99 25.13
CA LYS A 748 -46.83 -55.32 24.45
C LYS A 748 -47.18 -55.55 22.95
N THR A 749 -46.95 -56.72 22.32
CA THR A 749 -46.85 -56.78 20.82
C THR A 749 -47.77 -57.67 19.95
N LEU A 750 -48.57 -58.63 20.45
CA LEU A 750 -49.02 -59.77 19.60
C LEU A 750 -50.20 -59.57 18.62
N GLN A 751 -51.18 -58.70 18.90
CA GLN A 751 -52.58 -58.86 18.40
C GLN A 751 -52.90 -58.38 16.95
N HIS A 752 -51.94 -58.21 16.04
CA HIS A 752 -52.10 -57.31 14.88
C HIS A 752 -52.41 -57.95 13.49
N LEU A 753 -52.52 -59.29 13.37
CA LEU A 753 -52.23 -59.94 12.07
C LEU A 753 -53.39 -60.15 11.06
N GLU A 754 -54.62 -60.49 11.50
CA GLU A 754 -55.58 -61.20 10.62
C GLU A 754 -56.36 -60.35 9.60
N GLY A 755 -56.68 -59.08 9.89
CA GLY A 755 -57.51 -58.25 9.00
C GLY A 755 -56.87 -57.87 7.65
N ARG A 756 -55.62 -58.31 7.44
CA ARG A 756 -54.64 -57.72 6.52
C ARG A 756 -54.57 -58.46 5.17
N ASN A 757 -55.73 -58.79 4.59
CA ASN A 757 -55.76 -59.86 3.58
C ASN A 757 -56.90 -59.86 2.55
N THR A 758 -57.99 -59.18 2.85
CA THR A 758 -59.05 -58.86 1.88
C THR A 758 -58.62 -57.76 0.89
N GLU A 759 -57.49 -57.10 1.15
CA GLU A 759 -57.04 -55.86 0.50
C GLU A 759 -56.09 -56.06 -0.72
N TYR A 760 -55.85 -57.30 -1.19
CA TYR A 760 -55.05 -57.60 -2.42
C TYR A 760 -55.85 -58.28 -3.53
N ARG A 761 -57.17 -58.10 -3.57
CA ARG A 761 -57.96 -58.52 -4.75
C ARG A 761 -58.56 -57.36 -5.54
N LYS A 762 -58.76 -56.19 -4.92
CA LYS A 762 -59.14 -54.94 -5.59
C LYS A 762 -57.92 -54.24 -6.25
N SER A 763 -56.96 -55.02 -6.74
CA SER A 763 -55.54 -54.77 -6.44
C SER A 763 -54.55 -54.88 -7.60
N PHE A 764 -55.00 -55.35 -8.76
CA PHE A 764 -54.23 -55.26 -10.01
C PHE A 764 -55.06 -54.58 -11.09
N HIS A 765 -55.93 -53.67 -10.66
CA HIS A 765 -56.69 -52.77 -11.53
C HIS A 765 -56.04 -51.38 -11.49
N ARG A 766 -55.86 -50.79 -12.67
CA ARG A 766 -55.27 -49.46 -12.83
C ARG A 766 -56.37 -48.41 -12.66
N ALA A 767 -56.09 -47.32 -11.95
CA ALA A 767 -57.08 -46.26 -11.69
C ALA A 767 -57.64 -45.64 -12.98
N ASP A 768 -58.91 -45.23 -12.93
CA ASP A 768 -59.64 -44.67 -14.06
C ASP A 768 -59.45 -43.14 -14.15
N MET A 769 -59.12 -42.65 -15.35
CA MET A 769 -58.68 -41.27 -15.61
C MET A 769 -59.80 -40.23 -15.55
N VAL A 770 -61.01 -40.62 -15.14
CA VAL A 770 -62.21 -39.76 -15.03
C VAL A 770 -62.87 -39.83 -13.64
N GLY A 771 -62.32 -40.61 -12.70
CA GLY A 771 -62.88 -40.80 -11.35
C GLY A 771 -62.53 -39.70 -10.33
N GLU A 772 -62.99 -39.87 -9.07
CA GLU A 772 -62.67 -38.95 -7.95
C GLU A 772 -61.17 -38.78 -7.72
N GLU A 773 -60.35 -39.80 -7.99
CA GLU A 773 -58.90 -39.70 -7.92
C GLU A 773 -58.33 -38.73 -8.96
N ALA A 774 -58.90 -38.68 -10.18
CA ALA A 774 -58.53 -37.70 -11.20
C ALA A 774 -58.99 -36.28 -10.82
N ALA A 775 -60.13 -36.13 -10.14
CA ALA A 775 -60.57 -34.84 -9.59
C ALA A 775 -59.62 -34.33 -8.49
N LYS A 776 -59.14 -35.22 -7.60
CA LYS A 776 -58.10 -34.90 -6.61
C LYS A 776 -56.74 -34.62 -7.27
N MET A 777 -56.40 -35.35 -8.32
CA MET A 777 -55.17 -35.14 -9.10
C MET A 777 -55.18 -33.73 -9.72
N ASN A 778 -56.28 -33.34 -10.37
CA ASN A 778 -56.47 -31.98 -10.89
C ASN A 778 -56.46 -30.91 -9.79
N GLN A 779 -57.06 -31.16 -8.62
CA GLN A 779 -56.96 -30.23 -7.47
C GLN A 779 -55.54 -30.07 -6.94
N LEU A 780 -54.74 -31.15 -6.95
CA LEU A 780 -53.32 -31.10 -6.57
C LEU A 780 -52.48 -30.44 -7.67
N GLU A 781 -52.75 -30.65 -8.96
CA GLU A 781 -52.12 -29.91 -10.05
C GLU A 781 -52.47 -28.42 -10.03
N ASP A 782 -53.71 -28.04 -9.68
CA ASP A 782 -54.11 -26.64 -9.53
C ASP A 782 -53.54 -26.01 -8.25
N GLN A 783 -53.35 -26.77 -7.17
CA GLN A 783 -52.60 -26.32 -5.98
C GLN A 783 -51.10 -26.17 -6.27
N VAL A 784 -50.50 -27.09 -7.04
CA VAL A 784 -49.12 -26.97 -7.52
C VAL A 784 -48.99 -25.78 -8.46
N LYS A 785 -49.93 -25.55 -9.39
CA LYS A 785 -49.99 -24.32 -10.18
C LYS A 785 -50.12 -23.07 -9.32
N ALA A 786 -50.94 -23.07 -8.27
CA ALA A 786 -51.07 -21.92 -7.38
C ALA A 786 -49.76 -21.68 -6.59
N ALA A 787 -49.06 -22.73 -6.19
CA ALA A 787 -47.73 -22.66 -5.59
C ALA A 787 -46.67 -22.18 -6.60
N GLU A 788 -46.71 -22.63 -7.85
CA GLU A 788 -45.83 -22.18 -8.93
C GLU A 788 -46.12 -20.73 -9.34
N ASP A 789 -47.39 -20.31 -9.39
CA ASP A 789 -47.81 -18.94 -9.69
C ASP A 789 -47.43 -17.99 -8.54
N THR A 790 -47.55 -18.42 -7.29
CA THR A 790 -47.11 -17.60 -6.14
C THR A 790 -45.59 -17.56 -6.06
N LEU A 791 -44.88 -18.66 -6.32
CA LEU A 791 -43.43 -18.68 -6.45
C LEU A 791 -42.96 -17.83 -7.65
N PHE A 792 -43.68 -17.85 -8.78
CA PHE A 792 -43.43 -17.00 -9.94
C PHE A 792 -43.69 -15.53 -9.64
N LYS A 793 -44.77 -15.19 -8.91
CA LYS A 793 -45.02 -13.84 -8.38
C LYS A 793 -43.89 -13.40 -7.46
N ARG A 794 -43.48 -14.21 -6.48
CA ARG A 794 -42.33 -13.92 -5.60
C ARG A 794 -41.01 -13.79 -6.36
N LYS A 795 -40.78 -14.59 -7.40
CA LYS A 795 -39.59 -14.54 -8.27
C LYS A 795 -39.60 -13.32 -9.20
N LYS A 796 -40.79 -12.84 -9.59
CA LYS A 796 -41.01 -11.59 -10.31
C LYS A 796 -40.88 -10.37 -9.40
N GLU A 797 -41.37 -10.42 -8.17
CA GLU A 797 -41.12 -9.43 -7.11
C GLU A 797 -39.64 -9.34 -6.78
N MET A 798 -38.96 -10.48 -6.60
CA MET A 798 -37.51 -10.55 -6.42
C MET A 798 -36.77 -9.94 -7.62
N GLN A 799 -37.19 -10.21 -8.86
CA GLN A 799 -36.63 -9.51 -10.03
C GLN A 799 -36.95 -8.01 -10.04
N ARG A 800 -38.13 -7.58 -9.57
CA ARG A 800 -38.50 -6.16 -9.48
C ARG A 800 -37.63 -5.44 -8.46
N LEU A 801 -37.48 -6.02 -7.27
CA LEU A 801 -36.57 -5.55 -6.21
C LEU A 801 -35.10 -5.57 -6.65
N GLN A 802 -34.68 -6.57 -7.41
CA GLN A 802 -33.32 -6.65 -7.96
C GLN A 802 -33.07 -5.58 -9.03
N MET A 803 -34.05 -5.30 -9.90
CA MET A 803 -34.01 -4.17 -10.83
C MET A 803 -34.12 -2.81 -10.12
N GLU A 804 -34.88 -2.72 -9.01
CA GLU A 804 -34.94 -1.52 -8.17
C GLU A 804 -33.58 -1.25 -7.51
N ILE A 805 -32.93 -2.28 -6.94
CA ILE A 805 -31.56 -2.21 -6.42
C ILE A 805 -30.56 -1.84 -7.51
N GLU A 806 -30.64 -2.42 -8.70
CA GLU A 806 -29.80 -2.01 -9.85
C GLU A 806 -30.06 -0.55 -10.25
N SER A 807 -31.32 -0.10 -10.24
CA SER A 807 -31.68 1.29 -10.58
C SER A 807 -31.24 2.30 -9.52
N GLU A 808 -31.37 1.99 -8.24
CA GLU A 808 -30.89 2.84 -7.15
C GLU A 808 -29.36 2.78 -7.02
N HIS A 809 -28.71 1.66 -7.38
CA HIS A 809 -27.25 1.63 -7.51
C HIS A 809 -26.75 2.51 -8.66
N ASN A 810 -27.42 2.48 -9.83
CA ASN A 810 -27.13 3.40 -10.93
C ASN A 810 -27.42 4.86 -10.51
N ARG A 811 -28.49 5.11 -9.75
CA ARG A 811 -28.80 6.44 -9.21
C ARG A 811 -27.76 6.93 -8.20
N ILE A 812 -27.24 6.04 -7.36
CA ILE A 812 -26.11 6.34 -6.46
C ILE A 812 -24.87 6.68 -7.28
N GLN A 813 -24.54 5.92 -8.34
CA GLN A 813 -23.44 6.27 -9.24
C GLN A 813 -23.65 7.63 -9.94
N GLU A 814 -24.86 7.94 -10.40
CA GLU A 814 -25.20 9.27 -10.95
C GLU A 814 -25.04 10.37 -9.90
N MET A 815 -25.50 10.15 -8.67
CA MET A 815 -25.33 11.08 -7.54
C MET A 815 -23.86 11.23 -7.13
N GLU A 816 -23.04 10.20 -7.20
CA GLU A 816 -21.58 10.25 -6.99
C GLU A 816 -20.86 11.03 -8.10
N ILE A 817 -21.28 10.86 -9.35
CA ILE A 817 -20.77 11.62 -10.50
C ILE A 817 -21.18 13.10 -10.38
N GLN A 818 -22.43 13.38 -10.01
CA GLN A 818 -22.89 14.74 -9.73
C GLN A 818 -22.14 15.35 -8.53
N HIS A 819 -21.98 14.61 -7.43
CA HIS A 819 -21.20 15.07 -6.27
C HIS A 819 -19.74 15.37 -6.64
N ARG A 820 -19.12 14.54 -7.49
CA ARG A 820 -17.77 14.77 -8.03
C ARG A 820 -17.73 16.05 -8.87
N HIS A 821 -18.68 16.25 -9.78
CA HIS A 821 -18.76 17.48 -10.57
C HIS A 821 -19.09 18.72 -9.74
N PHE A 822 -19.93 18.64 -8.70
CA PHE A 822 -20.17 19.74 -7.77
C PHE A 822 -18.92 20.05 -6.94
N LYS A 823 -18.15 19.03 -6.55
CA LYS A 823 -16.86 19.22 -5.87
C LYS A 823 -15.82 19.86 -6.79
N GLU A 824 -15.63 19.34 -8.00
CA GLU A 824 -14.77 19.93 -9.04
C GLU A 824 -15.21 21.38 -9.36
N HIS A 825 -16.52 21.64 -9.44
CA HIS A 825 -17.05 22.98 -9.66
C HIS A 825 -16.76 23.91 -8.49
N ASN A 826 -16.89 23.45 -7.24
CA ASN A 826 -16.58 24.25 -6.03
C ASN A 826 -15.07 24.48 -5.86
N GLU A 827 -14.23 23.51 -6.22
CA GLU A 827 -12.77 23.67 -6.31
C GLU A 827 -12.38 24.69 -7.39
N ASN A 828 -13.05 24.68 -8.54
CA ASN A 828 -12.90 25.72 -9.57
C ASN A 828 -13.44 27.09 -9.12
N LEU A 829 -14.55 27.14 -8.38
CA LEU A 829 -15.16 28.38 -7.88
C LEU A 829 -14.29 29.03 -6.80
N THR A 830 -13.72 28.24 -5.90
CA THR A 830 -12.78 28.71 -4.89
C THR A 830 -11.45 29.12 -5.52
N ALA A 831 -10.94 28.40 -6.53
CA ALA A 831 -9.80 28.84 -7.32
C ALA A 831 -10.06 30.21 -7.99
N ALA A 832 -11.19 30.35 -8.69
CA ALA A 832 -11.61 31.61 -9.32
C ALA A 832 -11.75 32.75 -8.29
N HIS A 833 -12.36 32.49 -7.13
CA HIS A 833 -12.44 33.45 -6.02
C HIS A 833 -11.04 33.89 -5.54
N THR A 834 -10.07 32.97 -5.38
CA THR A 834 -8.70 33.36 -5.02
C THR A 834 -7.97 34.13 -6.12
N GLN A 835 -8.33 33.94 -7.40
CA GLN A 835 -7.81 34.75 -8.49
C GLN A 835 -8.43 36.15 -8.48
N VAL A 836 -9.76 36.27 -8.38
CA VAL A 836 -10.47 37.55 -8.28
C VAL A 836 -9.98 38.37 -7.07
N MET A 837 -9.71 37.73 -5.92
CA MET A 837 -9.11 38.41 -4.77
C MET A 837 -7.70 38.97 -5.07
N LYS A 838 -6.85 38.23 -5.79
CA LYS A 838 -5.52 38.73 -6.22
C LYS A 838 -5.63 39.86 -7.23
N GLU A 839 -6.54 39.75 -8.18
CA GLU A 839 -6.80 40.80 -9.18
C GLU A 839 -7.35 42.07 -8.52
N LEU A 840 -8.27 41.93 -7.57
CA LEU A 840 -8.77 43.02 -6.72
C LEU A 840 -7.65 43.70 -5.93
N ASP A 841 -6.71 42.95 -5.35
CA ASP A 841 -5.57 43.54 -4.62
C ASP A 841 -4.56 44.23 -5.57
N LEU A 842 -4.34 43.69 -6.77
CA LEU A 842 -3.56 44.35 -7.81
C LEU A 842 -4.23 45.65 -8.32
N GLU A 843 -5.55 45.68 -8.43
CA GLU A 843 -6.29 46.91 -8.76
C GLU A 843 -6.30 47.92 -7.59
N LYS A 844 -6.43 47.48 -6.33
CA LYS A 844 -6.19 48.36 -5.16
C LYS A 844 -4.79 48.98 -5.22
N GLU A 845 -3.77 48.22 -5.59
CA GLU A 845 -2.42 48.75 -5.79
C GLU A 845 -2.33 49.75 -6.95
N LYS A 846 -2.97 49.48 -8.09
CA LYS A 846 -3.02 50.41 -9.24
C LYS A 846 -3.75 51.71 -8.88
N VAL A 847 -4.92 51.63 -8.25
CA VAL A 847 -5.66 52.78 -7.72
C VAL A 847 -4.80 53.57 -6.75
N ASN A 848 -4.14 52.93 -5.77
CA ASN A 848 -3.22 53.59 -4.84
C ASN A 848 -1.98 54.23 -5.51
N LYS A 849 -1.57 53.77 -6.70
CA LYS A 849 -0.50 54.38 -7.50
C LYS A 849 -1.01 55.53 -8.37
N VAL A 850 -2.27 55.48 -8.81
CA VAL A 850 -2.93 56.54 -9.60
C VAL A 850 -3.39 57.69 -8.70
N THR A 851 -4.02 57.43 -7.55
CA THR A 851 -4.40 58.49 -6.59
C THR A 851 -3.17 59.27 -6.13
N LYS A 852 -2.09 58.62 -5.71
CA LYS A 852 -0.83 59.29 -5.33
C LYS A 852 -0.21 60.13 -6.46
N ARG A 853 -0.47 59.80 -7.74
CA ARG A 853 -0.09 60.63 -8.90
C ARG A 853 -1.06 61.80 -9.10
N MET A 854 -2.36 61.57 -8.96
CA MET A 854 -3.41 62.60 -9.02
C MET A 854 -3.21 63.64 -7.91
N ASP A 855 -3.04 63.22 -6.65
CA ASP A 855 -2.71 64.06 -5.50
C ASP A 855 -1.47 64.91 -5.75
N LYS A 856 -0.46 64.36 -6.46
CA LYS A 856 0.73 65.10 -6.83
C LYS A 856 0.41 66.13 -7.92
N LEU A 857 -0.29 65.76 -8.98
CA LEU A 857 -0.68 66.68 -10.05
C LEU A 857 -1.57 67.82 -9.53
N VAL A 858 -2.49 67.56 -8.60
CA VAL A 858 -3.30 68.57 -7.91
C VAL A 858 -2.42 69.51 -7.06
N ARG A 859 -1.43 68.99 -6.31
CA ARG A 859 -0.45 69.83 -5.60
C ARG A 859 0.44 70.64 -6.54
N ASP A 860 0.90 70.05 -7.64
CA ASP A 860 1.69 70.69 -8.70
C ASP A 860 0.85 71.71 -9.51
N TYR A 861 -0.49 71.65 -9.42
CA TYR A 861 -1.43 72.61 -10.01
C TYR A 861 -1.72 73.79 -9.06
N ARG A 862 -2.09 73.50 -7.79
CA ARG A 862 -2.32 74.52 -6.75
C ARG A 862 -1.09 75.40 -6.53
N SER A 863 0.10 74.80 -6.46
CA SER A 863 1.38 75.52 -6.34
C SER A 863 1.76 76.37 -7.58
N LYS A 864 1.16 76.11 -8.75
CA LYS A 864 1.35 76.94 -9.96
C LYS A 864 0.32 78.06 -10.11
N ARG A 865 -0.80 77.99 -9.39
CA ARG A 865 -1.83 79.07 -9.32
C ARG A 865 -1.75 79.91 -8.05
N ASP A 866 -0.95 79.48 -7.08
CA ASP A 866 -0.77 80.10 -5.76
C ASP A 866 -2.08 80.29 -4.97
N VAL A 867 -2.91 79.24 -4.97
CA VAL A 867 -4.21 79.20 -4.27
C VAL A 867 -4.22 78.05 -3.26
N ALA A 868 -4.47 78.36 -2.00
CA ALA A 868 -4.51 77.37 -0.90
C ALA A 868 -5.85 76.62 -0.78
N SER A 869 -6.95 77.21 -1.27
CA SER A 869 -8.29 76.60 -1.32
C SER A 869 -8.51 75.77 -2.59
N VAL A 870 -9.47 74.83 -2.55
CA VAL A 870 -9.89 74.05 -3.72
C VAL A 870 -10.32 75.00 -4.85
N THR A 871 -9.85 74.75 -6.07
CA THR A 871 -10.20 75.57 -7.24
C THR A 871 -11.56 75.15 -7.83
N ILE A 872 -12.23 76.05 -8.56
CA ILE A 872 -13.55 75.76 -9.16
C ILE A 872 -13.45 74.60 -10.16
N GLU A 873 -12.31 74.53 -10.85
CA GLU A 873 -11.95 73.49 -11.81
C GLU A 873 -11.67 72.13 -11.13
N GLU A 874 -11.13 72.12 -9.91
CA GLU A 874 -11.05 70.92 -9.07
C GLU A 874 -12.44 70.49 -8.58
N VAL A 875 -13.28 71.41 -8.08
CA VAL A 875 -14.67 71.07 -7.68
C VAL A 875 -15.48 70.52 -8.87
N ALA A 876 -15.25 71.03 -10.09
CA ALA A 876 -15.87 70.51 -11.30
C ALA A 876 -15.35 69.11 -11.68
N LEU A 877 -14.06 68.81 -11.48
CA LEU A 877 -13.48 67.47 -11.67
C LEU A 877 -13.98 66.48 -10.61
N ASP A 878 -14.06 66.89 -9.35
CA ASP A 878 -14.59 66.06 -8.26
C ASP A 878 -16.09 65.78 -8.47
N ALA A 879 -16.86 66.76 -8.97
CA ALA A 879 -18.25 66.56 -9.37
C ALA A 879 -18.39 65.64 -10.60
N HIS A 880 -17.48 65.70 -11.57
CA HIS A 880 -17.47 64.82 -12.74
C HIS A 880 -17.13 63.38 -12.35
N THR A 881 -16.06 63.18 -11.58
CA THR A 881 -15.63 61.85 -11.12
C THR A 881 -16.65 61.24 -10.18
N ALA A 882 -17.27 62.00 -9.26
CA ALA A 882 -18.38 61.52 -8.44
C ALA A 882 -19.58 61.07 -9.30
N LYS A 883 -19.88 61.77 -10.40
CA LYS A 883 -20.95 61.39 -11.33
C LYS A 883 -20.59 60.13 -12.13
N GLU A 884 -19.34 59.96 -12.55
CA GLU A 884 -18.86 58.75 -13.22
C GLU A 884 -18.81 57.55 -12.28
N ILE A 885 -18.38 57.72 -11.03
CA ILE A 885 -18.44 56.71 -9.97
C ILE A 885 -19.89 56.29 -9.71
N ASN A 886 -20.82 57.23 -9.59
CA ASN A 886 -22.23 56.92 -9.33
C ASN A 886 -22.87 56.20 -10.53
N ASN A 887 -22.56 56.61 -11.77
CA ASN A 887 -22.97 55.88 -12.98
C ASN A 887 -22.35 54.48 -13.05
N GLY A 888 -21.09 54.30 -12.64
CA GLY A 888 -20.40 53.02 -12.59
C GLY A 888 -21.00 52.07 -11.56
N LEU A 889 -21.26 52.56 -10.35
CA LEU A 889 -21.94 51.80 -9.29
C LEU A 889 -23.34 51.37 -9.73
N LEU A 890 -24.12 52.28 -10.35
CA LEU A 890 -25.43 51.95 -10.91
C LEU A 890 -25.33 50.92 -12.05
N TYR A 891 -24.30 50.99 -12.91
CA TYR A 891 -24.05 50.00 -13.96
C TYR A 891 -23.72 48.61 -13.36
N THR A 892 -22.83 48.55 -12.37
CA THR A 892 -22.51 47.28 -11.68
C THR A 892 -23.71 46.72 -10.91
N LEU A 893 -24.57 47.58 -10.35
CA LEU A 893 -25.85 47.17 -9.76
C LEU A 893 -26.78 46.55 -10.81
N GLY A 894 -26.80 47.12 -12.02
CA GLY A 894 -27.51 46.56 -13.19
C GLY A 894 -26.97 45.21 -13.64
N GLN A 895 -25.65 45.00 -13.61
CA GLN A 895 -25.05 43.69 -13.87
C GLN A 895 -25.41 42.67 -12.79
N LEU A 896 -25.36 43.07 -11.50
CA LEU A 896 -25.77 42.20 -10.38
C LEU A 896 -27.25 41.77 -10.50
N ALA A 897 -28.14 42.68 -10.92
CA ALA A 897 -29.54 42.36 -11.21
C ALA A 897 -29.74 41.43 -12.43
N HIS A 898 -28.77 41.35 -13.34
CA HIS A 898 -28.80 40.45 -14.49
C HIS A 898 -28.27 39.05 -14.13
N GLU A 899 -27.25 38.98 -13.27
CA GLU A 899 -26.68 37.72 -12.75
C GLU A 899 -27.56 37.08 -11.67
N PHE A 900 -28.30 37.88 -10.89
CA PHE A 900 -29.21 37.43 -9.84
C PHE A 900 -30.64 37.96 -10.05
N PRO A 901 -31.45 37.31 -10.91
CA PRO A 901 -32.78 37.81 -11.29
C PRO A 901 -33.74 38.05 -10.12
N GLU A 902 -33.62 37.28 -9.03
CA GLU A 902 -34.44 37.44 -7.81
C GLU A 902 -34.25 38.81 -7.14
N LEU A 903 -33.08 39.44 -7.33
CA LEU A 903 -32.80 40.80 -6.84
C LEU A 903 -33.27 41.89 -7.81
N SER A 904 -33.50 41.59 -9.09
CA SER A 904 -33.81 42.58 -10.15
C SER A 904 -34.96 43.49 -9.77
N ASP A 905 -36.09 42.95 -9.35
CA ASP A 905 -37.31 43.75 -9.14
C ASP A 905 -37.21 44.61 -7.87
N VAL A 906 -36.58 44.09 -6.81
CA VAL A 906 -36.31 44.86 -5.57
C VAL A 906 -35.31 45.99 -5.85
N LEU A 907 -34.26 45.71 -6.62
CA LEU A 907 -33.23 46.68 -6.99
C LEU A 907 -33.79 47.76 -7.93
N GLN A 908 -34.54 47.36 -8.98
CA GLN A 908 -35.20 48.31 -9.86
C GLN A 908 -36.23 49.17 -9.11
N THR A 909 -36.98 48.61 -8.17
CA THR A 909 -38.00 49.36 -7.42
C THR A 909 -37.36 50.39 -6.48
N SER A 910 -36.30 50.01 -5.77
CA SER A 910 -35.56 50.93 -4.89
C SER A 910 -34.79 52.01 -5.67
N VAL A 911 -34.15 51.66 -6.79
CA VAL A 911 -33.48 52.65 -7.67
C VAL A 911 -34.49 53.63 -8.29
N LYS A 912 -35.66 53.16 -8.74
CA LYS A 912 -36.76 54.02 -9.23
C LYS A 912 -37.31 54.94 -8.12
N ALA A 913 -37.47 54.43 -6.89
CA ALA A 913 -37.95 55.22 -5.76
C ALA A 913 -37.02 56.39 -5.37
N LEU A 914 -35.72 56.28 -5.69
CA LEU A 914 -34.72 57.34 -5.50
C LEU A 914 -34.52 58.24 -6.73
N ASN A 915 -35.36 58.09 -7.78
CA ASN A 915 -35.24 58.79 -9.08
C ASN A 915 -33.88 58.59 -9.78
N LEU A 916 -33.20 57.47 -9.52
CA LEU A 916 -31.97 57.08 -10.21
C LEU A 916 -32.29 56.14 -11.38
N HIS A 917 -31.39 56.06 -12.36
CA HIS A 917 -31.55 55.23 -13.55
C HIS A 917 -30.27 54.43 -13.81
N ILE A 918 -30.41 53.11 -14.00
CA ILE A 918 -29.32 52.19 -14.30
C ILE A 918 -28.86 52.45 -15.75
N PRO A 919 -27.59 52.83 -15.99
CA PRO A 919 -27.08 52.98 -17.34
C PRO A 919 -27.07 51.64 -18.09
N ALA A 920 -27.48 51.64 -19.37
CA ALA A 920 -27.44 50.44 -20.21
C ALA A 920 -26.05 50.17 -20.85
N LEU A 921 -25.08 51.06 -20.64
CA LEU A 921 -23.71 50.96 -21.17
C LEU A 921 -22.70 51.34 -20.07
N PRO A 922 -21.48 50.74 -20.07
CA PRO A 922 -20.46 51.05 -19.10
C PRO A 922 -19.94 52.49 -19.22
N PRO A 923 -19.56 53.16 -18.11
CA PRO A 923 -18.94 54.49 -18.15
C PRO A 923 -17.65 54.51 -18.98
N GLY A 924 -17.36 55.65 -19.62
CA GLY A 924 -16.18 55.82 -20.48
C GLY A 924 -16.35 55.36 -21.94
N SER A 925 -17.44 54.65 -22.29
CA SER A 925 -17.72 54.26 -23.68
C SER A 925 -18.24 55.44 -24.52
N THR A 926 -17.34 56.13 -25.24
CA THR A 926 -17.71 57.21 -26.15
C THR A 926 -18.25 56.67 -27.48
N SER A 927 -19.54 56.91 -27.75
CA SER A 927 -20.23 56.38 -28.94
C SER A 927 -19.75 57.03 -30.25
N THR A 928 -19.28 56.20 -31.19
CA THR A 928 -19.00 56.60 -32.59
C THR A 928 -20.05 56.03 -33.54
N ARG A 929 -20.71 56.89 -34.33
CA ARG A 929 -21.79 56.53 -35.26
C ARG A 929 -21.32 56.53 -36.72
N SER A 930 -21.32 55.36 -37.37
CA SER A 930 -21.37 55.17 -38.84
C SER A 930 -21.41 53.66 -39.13
N GLY A 931 -22.01 53.11 -40.19
CA GLY A 931 -22.79 53.67 -41.29
C GLY A 931 -23.20 52.54 -42.25
N SER A 932 -24.31 52.67 -42.99
CA SER A 932 -24.92 51.56 -43.75
C SER A 932 -24.80 51.69 -45.27
N THR A 933 -24.62 50.57 -46.00
CA THR A 933 -25.03 50.43 -47.42
C THR A 933 -25.36 48.98 -47.81
N LYS A 934 -26.13 48.78 -48.89
CA LYS A 934 -26.64 47.48 -49.39
C LYS A 934 -26.45 47.34 -50.92
N SER A 935 -26.27 46.10 -51.41
CA SER A 935 -26.62 45.63 -52.78
C SER A 935 -26.34 44.10 -52.87
N SER A 936 -27.33 43.19 -52.85
CA SER A 936 -28.17 42.66 -53.97
C SER A 936 -27.41 41.78 -55.00
N GLY A 937 -27.83 40.58 -55.42
CA GLY A 937 -29.04 39.75 -55.13
C GLY A 937 -29.77 39.31 -56.43
N ALA A 938 -30.45 38.16 -56.58
CA ALA A 938 -30.76 37.05 -55.64
C ALA A 938 -30.02 35.72 -56.01
N THR A 939 -30.54 34.51 -56.28
CA THR A 939 -31.89 33.88 -56.52
C THR A 939 -31.92 32.44 -55.92
N ASP A 940 -33.00 31.97 -55.29
CA ASP A 940 -34.09 31.08 -55.81
C ASP A 940 -33.65 29.62 -56.17
N SER A 941 -34.36 28.52 -55.83
CA SER A 941 -35.78 28.36 -55.44
C SER A 941 -36.08 27.34 -54.30
N ARG A 942 -37.18 27.65 -53.59
CA ARG A 942 -38.20 26.86 -52.81
C ARG A 942 -38.46 25.36 -53.14
N PRO A 943 -39.34 24.61 -52.39
CA PRO A 943 -39.95 24.85 -51.05
C PRO A 943 -40.16 23.61 -50.11
N THR A 944 -40.59 23.88 -48.86
CA THR A 944 -41.45 23.04 -47.95
C THR A 944 -40.98 21.63 -47.52
N SER A 945 -41.01 21.25 -46.24
CA SER A 945 -41.87 21.66 -45.10
C SER A 945 -41.11 21.47 -43.75
N ALA A 946 -41.63 21.50 -42.52
CA ALA A 946 -43.01 21.38 -42.00
C ALA A 946 -43.27 22.07 -40.63
N ARG A 947 -43.84 21.32 -39.67
CA ARG A 947 -44.27 21.62 -38.28
C ARG A 947 -43.43 20.76 -37.31
N SER A 948 -43.32 21.01 -35.99
CA SER A 948 -43.96 21.97 -35.07
C SER A 948 -43.18 22.06 -33.73
N ASP A 949 -43.50 23.08 -32.94
CA ASP A 949 -43.46 23.17 -31.45
C ASP A 949 -42.18 22.89 -30.62
N ARG A 950 -41.83 23.94 -29.85
CA ARG A 950 -41.58 24.01 -28.39
C ARG A 950 -40.87 22.88 -27.60
N SER A 951 -40.00 23.39 -26.71
CA SER A 951 -39.60 22.91 -25.37
C SER A 951 -38.84 21.58 -25.22
N ASP A 952 -37.65 21.74 -24.63
CA ASP A 952 -37.05 20.93 -23.56
C ASP A 952 -36.79 19.41 -23.73
N ILE A 953 -35.50 19.10 -23.60
CA ILE A 953 -34.94 18.11 -22.66
C ILE A 953 -35.34 16.62 -22.82
N SER A 954 -34.29 15.81 -23.04
CA SER A 954 -34.09 14.41 -22.59
C SER A 954 -34.38 13.23 -23.53
N ALA A 955 -33.62 12.16 -23.23
CA ALA A 955 -33.84 10.74 -23.47
C ALA A 955 -33.95 10.19 -24.91
N LYS A 956 -32.95 9.37 -25.27
CA LYS A 956 -33.26 7.99 -25.71
C LYS A 956 -33.72 7.22 -24.45
N SER A 957 -34.94 6.70 -24.36
CA SER A 957 -35.53 5.59 -25.13
C SER A 957 -34.79 4.26 -24.85
N THR A 958 -35.15 3.52 -23.79
CA THR A 958 -36.17 2.43 -23.79
C THR A 958 -35.88 1.28 -24.78
N GLY A 959 -35.78 0.02 -24.37
CA GLY A 959 -35.86 -0.56 -23.01
C GLY A 959 -36.02 -2.10 -23.05
N SER A 960 -36.33 -2.73 -21.91
CA SER A 960 -37.02 -4.04 -21.72
C SER A 960 -36.76 -5.20 -22.72
N SER A 961 -36.31 -6.40 -22.33
CA SER A 961 -36.06 -6.95 -20.99
C SER A 961 -35.21 -8.24 -21.04
N GLY A 962 -34.39 -8.46 -20.01
CA GLY A 962 -34.30 -9.74 -19.29
C GLY A 962 -33.64 -10.99 -19.91
N ARG A 963 -32.48 -11.35 -19.35
CA ARG A 963 -31.91 -12.72 -19.13
C ARG A 963 -31.74 -13.68 -20.34
N GLY A 964 -30.61 -14.39 -20.49
CA GLY A 964 -29.37 -14.42 -19.70
C GLY A 964 -28.74 -15.83 -19.63
N ALA A 965 -27.60 -15.95 -18.92
CA ALA A 965 -26.90 -17.21 -18.60
C ALA A 965 -26.26 -17.93 -19.84
N HIS A 966 -25.29 -18.84 -19.77
CA HIS A 966 -24.35 -19.33 -18.74
C HIS A 966 -23.31 -20.28 -19.43
N VAL A 967 -22.10 -20.63 -18.96
CA VAL A 967 -21.23 -20.32 -17.79
C VAL A 967 -19.74 -20.53 -18.24
N ARG A 968 -18.76 -20.53 -17.31
CA ARG A 968 -17.38 -21.16 -17.36
C ARG A 968 -16.23 -20.34 -17.98
N ARG A 969 -14.95 -20.55 -17.60
CA ARG A 969 -14.31 -21.10 -16.36
C ARG A 969 -12.77 -21.00 -16.43
N ALA A 970 -12.15 -20.44 -15.39
CA ALA A 970 -10.76 -20.63 -14.89
C ALA A 970 -9.53 -20.43 -15.83
N ALA A 971 -8.39 -20.12 -15.19
CA ALA A 971 -7.04 -20.23 -15.77
C ALA A 971 -6.57 -21.70 -15.82
N PRO A 972 -5.48 -22.01 -16.54
CA PRO A 972 -4.12 -21.91 -15.97
C PRO A 972 -3.14 -21.11 -16.87
N MET A 973 -2.02 -20.52 -16.42
CA MET A 973 -0.91 -20.96 -15.54
C MET A 973 0.08 -21.97 -16.15
N SER A 974 1.35 -21.53 -16.29
CA SER A 974 2.59 -22.36 -16.35
C SER A 974 2.87 -23.20 -17.62
N LYS A 975 4.12 -23.43 -18.09
CA LYS A 975 5.49 -22.87 -17.88
C LYS A 975 6.47 -23.64 -18.83
N VAL A 976 7.78 -23.38 -18.73
CA VAL A 976 8.95 -24.26 -19.09
C VAL A 976 9.58 -24.11 -20.49
N GLN A 977 10.87 -23.69 -20.48
CA GLN A 977 12.09 -24.06 -21.25
C GLN A 977 11.96 -24.49 -22.74
N MET A 978 12.87 -24.15 -23.67
CA MET A 978 14.35 -24.18 -23.67
C MET A 978 14.91 -23.27 -24.79
N SER A 979 16.21 -22.94 -24.94
CA SER A 979 17.32 -22.75 -24.00
C SER A 979 18.59 -22.36 -24.81
N LEU A 980 19.18 -21.21 -24.53
CA LEU A 980 20.64 -20.94 -24.60
C LEU A 980 20.93 -19.62 -23.86
#